data_AF-A0A8D7AZ36-F1
#
_entry.id   AF-A0A8D7AZ36-F1
#
_cell.length_a   1.000
_cell.length_b   1.000
_cell.length_c   1.000
_cell.angle_alpha   90.00
_cell.angle_beta   90.00
_cell.angle_gamma   90.00
#
_symmetry.space_group_name_H-M   'P 1'
#
loop_
_entity.id
_entity.type
_entity.pdbx_description
1 polymer ?
#
loop_
_entity_poly.entity_id
_entity_poly.type
_entity_poly.pdbx_seq_one_letter_code
_entity_poly.pdbx_strand_id
1 'polypeptide(L)'
;MGKPKQQTISRFFAPKPPQIPSSASPPSQPKPSPRISATVSFSPSAKRRLQTLTPSPPPKPKKSTPPSPQSPAAIPPSNPFLHRRFLSKLLDLSSPSSSSSSSSSSAAAAKPLPQNPAYTPLEQQVLDLKTKYPDVLLMIEVGYKYRFFGEDAEIAARVLGIFAHVDRNFLTASIPTFRLHFHVRRLVAAGYKVGVVKQTETAAIKAHGSNRLGPFSRGLSALYTRSTIEAAEDMGGARDEGVSISGSNYLACVVEKELVPGSVHLEGRFAVRIGIIAVEVSTGDVVHGEFNDDSIRTGLEAVLISVSPAEILLGEPLSATTEKLLLAYAGPTSNVRVERASRDCYSDGGALAEVISLYEITDDNVLAAVNNTENGDRREEGYNHPTIEKIMAMPELPIQALALTIRYLRDFGLERIVGSTTSFRPISSNFEMTLSANALHQLEVVLANNSDGSSEGSLFQVMNHTCTAYGSRLFKHWVTHPLCDRNSISARLDAVSEIAESMGSCKGSQVEMELGVENHSDAFRQSELSEVMSSVLTMLGKSPDVQRGISRIFHRTSTVAEVFIGVIHAILISGKQLQKLYVESDAGYGASQQKKVKSALLRRLISTAASPTVMGHAVKLLSSLNKDAADQGDMLNLFVSCTNQFPEIGRGRIAVQLAKEKLDLLIVQYRKQLGVRNLEFMGVSGKTHMIELPADLRVPSNWVKVSSTKRTIRYHPPEVLAALDELLLAREELAVACRTTWDNFLMSFGKYYPQFQAAVQALAALDCLHSLAILSRNENYVRPVFVHDDEPSQIHISSGRHPVLESILGDNFVPNDTELHADGEYCQIVTGPNMGGKSCYIRQVALIAIMAQVGSFVPASLVKMHVLDGIYTRMGASDSIQQGISTFFEELTEASQILHNCSSCSLVIVDELGRGTSTYDGVAIAYATLQYFLKQKKCIVLFVTHYPKILDIQKEFKSSVGAYHVSYLTSQKPLEITESESISSADKLCHKEVTFLYKLVTGASDKSFGLNVAKLAQLPASCIARAAVMAAKLESEVSEHLGSKEGRLIKVSSQNENLDHSSELSEFCKEQEDFADLAKACHKVLFYMMSALNEAEPVNMLCSLKNARDIASKSIDHTGDMLPLSFIPTKRRQ
;
A
#
# COMPACT_ATOMS: atom_id res chain seq x y z
N MET A 1 -13.64 42.36 51.41
CA MET A 1 -13.47 41.53 52.63
C MET A 1 -13.10 40.11 52.22
N GLY A 2 -12.70 39.24 53.16
CA GLY A 2 -12.72 37.77 52.98
C GLY A 2 -11.83 37.15 51.88
N LYS A 3 -10.50 37.22 52.00
CA LYS A 3 -9.60 36.31 51.25
C LYS A 3 -9.27 35.06 52.10
N PRO A 4 -9.37 33.83 51.57
CA PRO A 4 -8.96 32.61 52.29
C PRO A 4 -7.43 32.48 52.38
N LYS A 5 -6.96 31.63 53.30
CA LYS A 5 -5.53 31.47 53.65
C LYS A 5 -4.88 30.32 52.88
N GLN A 6 -3.61 30.46 52.50
CA GLN A 6 -2.76 29.40 51.94
C GLN A 6 -1.30 29.59 52.40
N GLN A 7 -0.78 28.67 53.23
CA GLN A 7 0.55 28.68 53.84
C GLN A 7 0.84 27.30 54.49
N THR A 8 2.05 26.71 54.56
CA THR A 8 3.39 26.91 53.91
C THR A 8 4.22 25.60 54.10
N ILE A 9 5.46 25.53 53.58
CA ILE A 9 6.55 24.54 53.85
C ILE A 9 6.40 23.22 53.05
N SER A 10 7.39 22.71 52.29
CA SER A 10 8.69 23.27 51.84
C SER A 10 9.20 22.60 50.53
N ARG A 11 10.45 22.86 50.15
CA ARG A 11 11.18 22.45 48.91
C ARG A 11 12.56 21.87 49.24
N PHE A 12 13.21 21.22 48.26
CA PHE A 12 14.59 21.44 47.76
C PHE A 12 15.00 20.25 46.83
N PHE A 13 15.78 20.35 45.74
CA PHE A 13 16.54 21.44 45.09
C PHE A 13 16.47 21.33 43.55
N ALA A 14 16.35 22.46 42.83
CA ALA A 14 16.80 22.65 41.44
C ALA A 14 16.83 24.17 41.10
N PRO A 15 17.93 24.76 40.59
CA PRO A 15 18.04 26.21 40.34
C PRO A 15 17.71 26.63 38.89
N LYS A 16 17.49 27.94 38.68
CA LYS A 16 17.18 28.58 37.38
C LYS A 16 18.31 29.52 36.88
N PRO A 17 18.39 29.84 35.57
CA PRO A 17 18.84 31.15 35.03
C PRO A 17 17.74 32.23 35.22
N PRO A 18 17.97 33.58 35.18
CA PRO A 18 18.65 34.28 34.06
C PRO A 18 19.41 35.62 34.32
N GLN A 19 20.07 36.13 33.26
CA GLN A 19 20.34 37.54 32.84
C GLN A 19 21.12 38.59 33.72
N ILE A 20 22.33 38.96 33.24
CA ILE A 20 22.79 40.29 32.70
C ILE A 20 22.37 41.60 33.44
N PRO A 21 23.23 42.67 33.62
CA PRO A 21 24.71 42.78 33.64
C PRO A 21 25.28 43.63 34.83
N SER A 22 26.61 43.66 35.04
CA SER A 22 27.38 44.89 35.36
C SER A 22 28.91 44.69 35.53
N SER A 23 29.68 45.67 35.01
CA SER A 23 31.03 46.13 35.41
C SER A 23 32.21 45.18 35.70
N ALA A 24 33.35 45.54 35.07
CA ALA A 24 34.74 45.31 35.49
C ALA A 24 35.42 43.95 35.19
N SER A 25 36.74 44.04 35.04
CA SER A 25 37.71 43.03 34.55
C SER A 25 39.05 43.22 35.30
N PRO A 26 40.14 42.44 35.04
CA PRO A 26 40.25 41.11 34.47
C PRO A 26 40.87 40.08 35.48
N PRO A 27 42.06 39.45 35.31
CA PRO A 27 42.13 37.99 35.13
C PRO A 27 43.01 37.23 36.15
N SER A 28 43.10 35.90 35.99
CA SER A 28 44.27 34.99 36.21
C SER A 28 43.97 33.66 36.94
N GLN A 29 44.97 32.76 36.94
CA GLN A 29 45.01 31.37 37.45
C GLN A 29 45.50 31.36 38.94
N PRO A 30 45.67 30.23 39.70
CA PRO A 30 45.66 28.81 39.31
C PRO A 30 44.99 27.80 40.30
N LYS A 31 45.18 26.50 40.05
CA LYS A 31 45.03 25.35 40.99
C LYS A 31 46.25 25.29 41.97
N PRO A 32 46.41 24.34 42.94
CA PRO A 32 45.56 23.22 43.40
C PRO A 32 45.44 23.15 44.96
N SER A 33 45.02 22.00 45.56
CA SER A 33 45.53 21.35 46.82
C SER A 33 44.52 20.28 47.39
N PRO A 34 44.63 19.65 48.60
CA PRO A 34 44.99 18.21 48.63
C PRO A 34 44.30 17.24 49.66
N ARG A 35 44.35 15.93 49.34
CA ARG A 35 44.66 14.69 50.13
C ARG A 35 44.51 14.59 51.70
N ILE A 36 44.22 13.34 52.16
CA ILE A 36 44.42 12.71 53.51
C ILE A 36 43.28 13.01 54.55
N SER A 37 42.81 12.15 55.48
CA SER A 37 43.12 10.79 56.07
C SER A 37 41.80 10.03 56.44
N ALA A 38 41.62 8.69 56.34
CA ALA A 38 42.05 7.55 57.22
C ALA A 38 41.38 7.51 58.63
N THR A 39 41.06 6.39 59.33
CA THR A 39 41.52 4.96 59.32
C THR A 39 40.45 3.97 59.95
N VAL A 40 40.85 2.80 60.53
CA VAL A 40 40.11 1.83 61.42
C VAL A 40 39.11 0.85 60.74
N SER A 41 39.44 -0.39 60.31
CA SER A 41 39.85 -1.68 61.00
C SER A 41 38.68 -2.46 61.69
N PHE A 42 38.52 -3.80 61.58
CA PHE A 42 39.50 -4.91 61.70
C PHE A 42 39.24 -6.17 60.81
N SER A 43 40.13 -7.18 60.92
CA SER A 43 40.24 -8.47 60.19
C SER A 43 40.33 -9.66 61.21
N PRO A 44 40.97 -10.85 61.03
CA PRO A 44 41.60 -11.58 59.89
C PRO A 44 41.19 -13.10 59.76
N SER A 45 41.63 -13.90 58.76
CA SER A 45 42.86 -14.74 58.77
C SER A 45 42.83 -15.80 57.62
N ALA A 46 43.91 -16.34 57.01
CA ALA A 46 45.34 -15.99 56.97
C ALA A 46 46.14 -16.72 55.83
N LYS A 47 47.08 -15.99 55.16
CA LYS A 47 48.53 -16.27 54.82
C LYS A 47 48.94 -17.62 54.13
N ARG A 48 50.01 -17.77 53.30
CA ARG A 48 51.21 -17.00 52.76
C ARG A 48 51.49 -17.53 51.31
N ARG A 49 52.57 -17.40 50.49
CA ARG A 49 54.01 -16.94 50.35
C ARG A 49 54.19 -16.71 48.79
N LEU A 50 55.15 -16.06 48.09
CA LEU A 50 56.54 -15.51 48.22
C LEU A 50 57.72 -16.53 48.16
N GLN A 51 58.80 -16.42 47.33
CA GLN A 51 59.15 -15.69 46.07
C GLN A 51 60.59 -16.11 45.55
N THR A 52 61.09 -15.63 44.38
CA THR A 52 62.51 -15.64 43.84
C THR A 52 63.19 -16.96 43.37
N LEU A 53 64.29 -17.01 42.54
CA LEU A 53 64.65 -16.42 41.21
C LEU A 53 65.99 -16.99 40.61
N THR A 54 66.09 -17.20 39.27
CA THR A 54 67.32 -17.39 38.39
C THR A 54 68.21 -18.66 38.58
N PRO A 55 69.14 -19.07 37.64
CA PRO A 55 69.59 -18.50 36.34
C PRO A 55 69.48 -19.46 35.10
N SER A 56 70.22 -19.18 33.99
CA SER A 56 70.23 -19.88 32.67
C SER A 56 71.57 -19.62 31.92
N PRO A 57 71.83 -19.94 30.62
CA PRO A 57 71.16 -20.74 29.56
C PRO A 57 72.06 -21.98 29.19
N PRO A 58 72.43 -22.40 27.93
CA PRO A 58 71.89 -22.35 26.53
C PRO A 58 71.75 -23.79 25.90
N PRO A 59 71.77 -24.08 24.57
CA PRO A 59 71.53 -23.29 23.34
C PRO A 59 70.28 -23.72 22.52
N LYS A 60 70.09 -23.16 21.31
CA LYS A 60 68.87 -23.19 20.47
C LYS A 60 69.01 -24.08 19.20
N PRO A 61 67.91 -24.51 18.55
CA PRO A 61 67.32 -23.70 17.45
C PRO A 61 65.77 -23.74 17.37
N LYS A 62 65.03 -22.85 16.69
CA LYS A 62 65.29 -21.50 16.09
C LYS A 62 63.93 -20.83 15.73
N LYS A 63 63.66 -19.60 16.22
CA LYS A 63 62.76 -18.53 15.69
C LYS A 63 61.26 -18.90 15.47
N SER A 64 60.26 -18.00 15.53
CA SER A 64 60.23 -16.53 15.35
C SER A 64 59.08 -15.82 16.12
N THR A 65 59.23 -14.51 16.35
CA THR A 65 58.22 -13.54 16.82
C THR A 65 58.67 -12.11 16.42
N PRO A 66 57.83 -11.07 16.50
CA PRO A 66 56.37 -10.95 16.23
C PRO A 66 56.12 -10.02 14.99
N PRO A 67 54.87 -9.63 14.62
CA PRO A 67 54.23 -8.46 15.26
C PRO A 67 52.67 -8.52 15.33
N SER A 68 52.08 -7.45 15.84
CA SER A 68 50.67 -7.05 15.68
C SER A 68 50.60 -5.69 14.95
N PRO A 69 49.44 -5.17 14.48
CA PRO A 69 48.07 -5.73 14.50
C PRO A 69 47.33 -5.67 13.13
N GLN A 70 46.26 -6.46 12.94
CA GLN A 70 45.00 -6.08 12.24
C GLN A 70 43.99 -7.26 12.12
N SER A 71 42.70 -6.90 11.97
CA SER A 71 41.51 -7.68 11.53
C SER A 71 41.13 -9.02 12.22
N PRO A 72 39.83 -9.24 12.54
CA PRO A 72 39.25 -10.55 12.82
C PRO A 72 38.72 -11.22 11.53
N ALA A 73 38.79 -12.55 11.43
CA ALA A 73 38.32 -13.30 10.25
C ALA A 73 37.63 -14.63 10.59
N ALA A 74 36.57 -14.92 9.82
CA ALA A 74 35.93 -16.21 9.49
C ALA A 74 35.90 -17.37 10.51
N ILE A 75 34.67 -17.79 10.84
CA ILE A 75 34.35 -19.15 11.35
C ILE A 75 34.11 -20.07 10.13
N PRO A 76 34.57 -21.34 10.12
CA PRO A 76 34.50 -22.21 8.94
C PRO A 76 33.06 -22.67 8.59
N PRO A 77 32.77 -22.94 7.29
CA PRO A 77 31.43 -23.32 6.84
C PRO A 77 31.08 -24.78 7.17
N SER A 78 29.80 -25.02 7.45
CA SER A 78 29.21 -26.35 7.67
C SER A 78 29.14 -27.17 6.37
N ASN A 79 29.54 -28.44 6.42
CA ASN A 79 29.64 -29.30 5.23
C ASN A 79 28.26 -29.86 4.78
N PRO A 80 27.70 -29.42 3.63
CA PRO A 80 26.27 -29.62 3.31
C PRO A 80 25.90 -31.08 2.97
N PHE A 81 26.87 -31.92 2.61
CA PHE A 81 26.60 -33.31 2.21
C PHE A 81 26.07 -34.19 3.34
N LEU A 82 26.44 -33.94 4.60
CA LEU A 82 25.93 -34.70 5.74
C LEU A 82 24.46 -34.37 6.04
N HIS A 83 24.09 -33.09 5.94
CA HIS A 83 22.72 -32.64 6.20
C HIS A 83 21.73 -33.20 5.17
N ARG A 84 22.07 -33.13 3.87
CA ARG A 84 21.23 -33.67 2.79
C ARG A 84 20.99 -35.19 2.92
N ARG A 85 21.99 -35.95 3.38
CA ARG A 85 21.92 -37.41 3.61
C ARG A 85 21.18 -37.79 4.90
N PHE A 86 20.97 -36.84 5.81
CA PHE A 86 20.12 -37.00 7.00
C PHE A 86 18.64 -36.80 6.63
N LEU A 87 18.33 -35.71 5.91
CA LEU A 87 16.97 -35.40 5.43
C LEU A 87 16.43 -36.49 4.49
N SER A 88 17.24 -36.99 3.55
CA SER A 88 16.85 -38.10 2.65
C SER A 88 16.64 -39.45 3.34
N LYS A 89 16.76 -39.52 4.68
CA LYS A 89 16.52 -40.71 5.50
C LYS A 89 15.32 -40.57 6.43
N LEU A 90 14.66 -39.42 6.42
CA LEU A 90 13.55 -39.05 7.31
C LEU A 90 12.20 -39.00 6.57
N LEU A 91 12.21 -38.97 5.24
CA LEU A 91 11.01 -38.87 4.38
C LEU A 91 10.46 -40.22 3.90
N ASP A 92 11.25 -41.29 3.92
CA ASP A 92 10.85 -42.62 3.43
C ASP A 92 10.19 -43.50 4.52
N LEU A 93 8.91 -43.24 4.80
CA LEU A 93 8.01 -44.26 5.38
C LEU A 93 6.59 -44.19 4.79
N SER A 94 6.20 -45.29 4.13
CA SER A 94 4.83 -45.71 3.73
C SER A 94 4.17 -45.10 2.47
N SER A 95 4.47 -45.72 1.32
CA SER A 95 3.41 -46.26 0.42
C SER A 95 3.97 -47.45 -0.39
N PRO A 96 3.14 -48.41 -0.88
CA PRO A 96 3.64 -49.69 -1.40
C PRO A 96 3.80 -49.78 -2.94
N SER A 97 5.05 -50.01 -3.36
CA SER A 97 5.49 -50.86 -4.50
C SER A 97 4.94 -50.68 -5.93
N SER A 98 5.86 -50.51 -6.87
CA SER A 98 5.78 -51.17 -8.19
C SER A 98 7.16 -51.68 -8.68
N SER A 99 7.17 -52.87 -9.27
CA SER A 99 8.20 -53.49 -10.15
C SER A 99 9.72 -53.29 -9.87
N SER A 100 10.30 -54.30 -9.20
CA SER A 100 11.48 -55.09 -9.63
C SER A 100 12.78 -54.43 -10.16
N SER A 101 13.91 -54.73 -9.50
CA SER A 101 14.96 -55.62 -10.05
C SER A 101 16.00 -56.00 -8.97
N SER A 102 16.88 -56.96 -9.24
CA SER A 102 17.69 -57.67 -8.24
C SER A 102 19.20 -57.37 -8.30
N SER A 103 19.81 -57.20 -7.14
CA SER A 103 21.19 -57.64 -6.85
C SER A 103 21.38 -57.74 -5.33
N SER A 104 22.38 -58.48 -4.86
CA SER A 104 22.54 -58.86 -3.46
C SER A 104 23.97 -58.69 -2.94
N SER A 105 24.10 -58.47 -1.62
CA SER A 105 25.14 -59.02 -0.71
C SER A 105 25.61 -58.04 0.38
N SER A 106 26.30 -58.58 1.39
CA SER A 106 26.93 -57.92 2.55
C SER A 106 25.98 -57.26 3.56
N ALA A 107 25.66 -58.00 4.63
CA ALA A 107 25.09 -57.46 5.86
C ALA A 107 26.18 -57.24 6.91
N ALA A 108 26.11 -56.13 7.65
CA ALA A 108 26.88 -55.90 8.87
C ALA A 108 25.95 -55.31 9.94
N ALA A 109 25.90 -55.91 11.11
CA ALA A 109 24.84 -55.65 12.08
C ALA A 109 25.03 -54.33 12.85
N ALA A 110 24.04 -53.44 12.75
CA ALA A 110 23.84 -52.33 13.67
C ALA A 110 22.61 -52.60 14.54
N LYS A 111 22.70 -52.31 15.84
CA LYS A 111 21.58 -52.51 16.79
C LYS A 111 20.43 -51.53 16.47
N PRO A 112 19.15 -51.95 16.55
CA PRO A 112 18.04 -51.02 16.40
C PRO A 112 18.04 -50.01 17.56
N LEU A 113 17.95 -48.73 17.23
CA LEU A 113 17.56 -47.68 18.17
C LEU A 113 16.04 -47.79 18.43
N PRO A 114 15.55 -47.46 19.63
CA PRO A 114 14.12 -47.55 19.94
C PRO A 114 13.32 -46.56 19.08
N GLN A 115 12.29 -47.06 18.42
CA GLN A 115 11.29 -46.24 17.72
C GLN A 115 10.34 -45.60 18.75
N ASN A 116 9.87 -44.39 18.43
CA ASN A 116 9.04 -43.49 19.26
C ASN A 116 9.70 -43.02 20.59
N PRO A 117 10.16 -41.74 20.67
CA PRO A 117 10.41 -41.12 21.96
C PRO A 117 9.08 -40.95 22.73
N ALA A 118 9.12 -41.09 24.06
CA ALA A 118 7.95 -40.92 24.90
C ALA A 118 7.62 -39.43 25.09
N TYR A 119 6.78 -38.88 24.21
CA TYR A 119 6.27 -37.51 24.33
C TYR A 119 5.41 -37.32 25.58
N THR A 120 5.50 -36.15 26.20
CA THR A 120 4.58 -35.71 27.25
C THR A 120 3.21 -35.34 26.68
N PRO A 121 2.13 -35.33 27.50
CA PRO A 121 0.81 -34.88 27.05
C PRO A 121 0.76 -33.43 26.53
N LEU A 122 1.75 -32.58 26.86
CA LEU A 122 1.91 -31.26 26.24
C LEU A 122 2.56 -31.39 24.86
N GLU A 123 3.70 -32.08 24.75
CA GLU A 123 4.39 -32.29 23.47
C GLU A 123 3.50 -32.98 22.43
N GLN A 124 2.63 -33.90 22.84
CA GLN A 124 1.63 -34.50 21.96
C GLN A 124 0.63 -33.46 21.43
N GLN A 125 0.04 -32.62 22.30
CA GLN A 125 -0.80 -31.50 21.86
C GLN A 125 -0.07 -30.54 20.89
N VAL A 126 1.25 -30.31 21.08
CA VAL A 126 2.05 -29.49 20.16
C VAL A 126 2.19 -30.16 18.79
N LEU A 127 2.46 -31.46 18.76
CA LEU A 127 2.54 -32.24 17.51
C LEU A 127 1.20 -32.28 16.76
N ASP A 128 0.10 -32.52 17.47
CA ASP A 128 -1.26 -32.54 16.90
C ASP A 128 -1.59 -31.18 16.26
N LEU A 129 -1.27 -30.07 16.95
CA LEU A 129 -1.46 -28.70 16.44
C LEU A 129 -0.55 -28.38 15.26
N LYS A 130 0.74 -28.77 15.29
CA LYS A 130 1.67 -28.50 14.18
C LYS A 130 1.36 -29.36 12.95
N THR A 131 0.81 -30.56 13.14
CA THR A 131 0.32 -31.41 12.04
C THR A 131 -0.90 -30.80 11.36
N LYS A 132 -1.78 -30.12 12.13
CA LYS A 132 -2.91 -29.37 11.58
C LYS A 132 -2.49 -28.04 10.91
N TYR A 133 -1.40 -27.44 11.37
CA TYR A 133 -0.95 -26.11 10.93
C TYR A 133 0.57 -26.08 10.64
N PRO A 134 1.05 -26.76 9.58
CA PRO A 134 2.49 -26.91 9.32
C PRO A 134 3.18 -25.57 9.02
N ASP A 135 2.60 -24.76 8.14
CA ASP A 135 3.16 -23.47 7.67
C ASP A 135 2.96 -22.30 8.66
N VAL A 136 2.44 -22.58 9.86
CA VAL A 136 2.16 -21.60 10.90
C VAL A 136 3.20 -21.71 12.03
N LEU A 137 3.78 -20.58 12.43
CA LEU A 137 4.64 -20.48 13.59
C LEU A 137 3.76 -20.37 14.85
N LEU A 138 3.79 -21.39 15.71
CA LEU A 138 2.85 -21.54 16.83
C LEU A 138 3.38 -20.95 18.14
N MET A 139 2.59 -20.08 18.76
CA MET A 139 2.83 -19.46 20.05
C MET A 139 1.89 -20.08 21.10
N ILE A 140 2.41 -20.98 21.93
CA ILE A 140 1.57 -21.89 22.73
C ILE A 140 1.57 -21.49 24.21
N GLU A 141 0.38 -21.22 24.75
CA GLU A 141 0.20 -20.77 26.14
C GLU A 141 0.48 -21.88 27.16
N VAL A 142 1.38 -21.60 28.11
CA VAL A 142 1.79 -22.51 29.19
C VAL A 142 1.83 -21.71 30.50
N GLY A 143 0.63 -21.33 30.99
CA GLY A 143 0.48 -20.42 32.13
C GLY A 143 0.90 -19.00 31.77
N TYR A 144 1.68 -18.34 32.63
CA TYR A 144 2.08 -16.92 32.48
C TYR A 144 3.04 -16.63 31.29
N LYS A 145 3.28 -17.59 30.39
CA LYS A 145 4.21 -17.47 29.26
C LYS A 145 3.73 -18.25 28.04
N TYR A 146 4.08 -17.74 26.86
CA TYR A 146 4.04 -18.49 25.61
C TYR A 146 5.36 -19.23 25.41
N ARG A 147 5.31 -20.47 24.93
CA ARG A 147 6.47 -21.26 24.48
C ARG A 147 6.37 -21.50 22.97
N PHE A 148 7.54 -21.59 22.34
CA PHE A 148 7.73 -22.06 20.97
C PHE A 148 8.46 -23.42 21.03
N PHE A 149 8.24 -24.31 20.07
CA PHE A 149 8.81 -25.66 20.08
C PHE A 149 9.41 -26.05 18.71
N GLY A 150 10.51 -26.80 18.72
CA GLY A 150 11.16 -27.27 17.49
C GLY A 150 11.67 -26.13 16.62
N GLU A 151 11.36 -26.19 15.33
CA GLU A 151 11.74 -25.19 14.32
C GLU A 151 11.19 -23.80 14.65
N ASP A 152 9.96 -23.71 15.18
CA ASP A 152 9.34 -22.45 15.61
C ASP A 152 10.18 -21.76 16.70
N ALA A 153 10.88 -22.53 17.54
CA ALA A 153 11.78 -21.99 18.56
C ALA A 153 13.11 -21.47 17.98
N GLU A 154 13.62 -22.08 16.92
CA GLU A 154 14.82 -21.61 16.21
C GLU A 154 14.52 -20.31 15.44
N ILE A 155 13.39 -20.28 14.73
CA ILE A 155 12.91 -19.07 14.03
C ILE A 155 12.66 -17.95 15.04
N ALA A 156 11.95 -18.22 16.14
CA ALA A 156 11.72 -17.24 17.18
C ALA A 156 13.02 -16.73 17.82
N ALA A 157 14.00 -17.59 18.09
CA ALA A 157 15.31 -17.18 18.58
C ALA A 157 16.02 -16.21 17.62
N ARG A 158 16.11 -16.59 16.34
CA ARG A 158 16.74 -15.81 15.27
C ARG A 158 16.08 -14.45 15.05
N VAL A 159 14.74 -14.40 14.97
CA VAL A 159 13.98 -13.20 14.60
C VAL A 159 13.74 -12.28 15.80
N LEU A 160 13.49 -12.82 17.00
CA LEU A 160 13.19 -12.03 18.19
C LEU A 160 14.42 -11.65 19.00
N GLY A 161 15.54 -12.38 18.87
CA GLY A 161 16.74 -12.23 19.69
C GLY A 161 16.59 -12.88 21.08
N ILE A 162 15.87 -14.01 21.16
CA ILE A 162 15.60 -14.73 22.41
C ILE A 162 16.38 -16.05 22.48
N PHE A 163 16.72 -16.50 23.70
CA PHE A 163 17.48 -17.73 23.88
C PHE A 163 16.60 -18.97 23.74
N ALA A 164 16.99 -19.88 22.84
CA ALA A 164 16.41 -21.21 22.68
C ALA A 164 17.35 -22.28 23.26
N HIS A 165 16.78 -23.29 23.92
CA HIS A 165 17.49 -24.41 24.54
C HIS A 165 16.70 -25.70 24.37
N VAL A 166 17.36 -26.86 24.38
CA VAL A 166 16.67 -28.15 24.33
C VAL A 166 16.00 -28.42 25.68
N ASP A 167 14.68 -28.60 25.67
CA ASP A 167 13.87 -29.05 26.80
C ASP A 167 13.18 -30.35 26.37
N ARG A 168 13.59 -31.47 26.98
CA ARG A 168 13.17 -32.84 26.60
C ARG A 168 13.43 -33.15 25.13
N ASN A 169 12.38 -33.29 24.32
CA ASN A 169 12.46 -33.74 22.93
C ASN A 169 12.61 -32.57 21.93
N PHE A 170 12.43 -31.32 22.37
CA PHE A 170 12.34 -30.16 21.47
C PHE A 170 13.26 -29.02 21.88
N LEU A 171 13.83 -28.34 20.88
CA LEU A 171 14.32 -26.98 21.05
C LEU A 171 13.15 -26.08 21.50
N THR A 172 13.36 -25.24 22.51
CA THR A 172 12.30 -24.45 23.14
C THR A 172 12.76 -23.03 23.43
N ALA A 173 11.94 -22.05 23.04
CA ALA A 173 12.05 -20.64 23.41
C ALA A 173 10.82 -20.19 24.22
N SER A 174 10.85 -19.03 24.86
CA SER A 174 9.70 -18.55 25.67
C SER A 174 9.66 -17.03 25.81
N ILE A 175 8.45 -16.47 25.90
CA ILE A 175 8.17 -15.04 26.21
C ILE A 175 7.04 -14.94 27.26
N PRO A 176 6.98 -13.89 28.10
CA PRO A 176 5.85 -13.69 29.01
C PRO A 176 4.58 -13.25 28.27
N THR A 177 3.39 -13.57 28.79
CA THR A 177 2.10 -13.26 28.15
C THR A 177 1.92 -11.78 27.82
N PHE A 178 2.27 -10.87 28.73
CA PHE A 178 2.17 -9.42 28.53
C PHE A 178 3.10 -8.83 27.44
N ARG A 179 3.97 -9.64 26.82
CA ARG A 179 4.79 -9.22 25.66
C ARG A 179 4.33 -9.85 24.34
N LEU A 180 3.26 -10.66 24.33
CA LEU A 180 2.74 -11.36 23.16
C LEU A 180 2.72 -10.47 21.90
N HIS A 181 2.01 -9.36 21.97
CA HIS A 181 1.69 -8.52 20.82
C HIS A 181 2.92 -7.83 20.20
N PHE A 182 3.90 -7.44 21.02
CA PHE A 182 5.20 -6.93 20.57
C PHE A 182 5.98 -7.99 19.77
N HIS A 183 5.94 -9.26 20.20
CA HIS A 183 6.63 -10.34 19.50
C HIS A 183 5.85 -10.85 18.28
N VAL A 184 4.51 -10.86 18.31
CA VAL A 184 3.67 -11.13 17.12
C VAL A 184 3.93 -10.10 16.02
N ARG A 185 3.87 -8.79 16.33
CA ARG A 185 4.19 -7.72 15.36
C ARG A 185 5.57 -7.91 14.72
N ARG A 186 6.60 -8.29 15.49
CA ARG A 186 7.96 -8.55 14.96
C ARG A 186 8.05 -9.80 14.07
N LEU A 187 7.35 -10.89 14.41
CA LEU A 187 7.34 -12.11 13.58
C LEU A 187 6.59 -11.90 12.26
N VAL A 188 5.44 -11.22 12.32
CA VAL A 188 4.62 -10.89 11.13
C VAL A 188 5.31 -9.86 10.23
N ALA A 189 5.99 -8.86 10.80
CA ALA A 189 6.80 -7.90 10.02
C ALA A 189 7.93 -8.60 9.24
N ALA A 190 8.47 -9.72 9.77
CA ALA A 190 9.45 -10.59 9.12
C ALA A 190 8.82 -11.65 8.18
N GLY A 191 7.55 -11.51 7.81
CA GLY A 191 6.87 -12.33 6.79
C GLY A 191 6.23 -13.64 7.27
N TYR A 192 6.40 -14.00 8.55
CA TYR A 192 5.87 -15.26 9.09
C TYR A 192 4.35 -15.20 9.35
N LYS A 193 3.65 -16.29 9.04
CA LYS A 193 2.27 -16.56 9.47
C LYS A 193 2.31 -17.07 10.91
N VAL A 194 1.67 -16.36 11.84
CA VAL A 194 1.80 -16.60 13.30
C VAL A 194 0.46 -17.03 13.89
N GLY A 195 0.44 -18.16 14.60
CA GLY A 195 -0.75 -18.68 15.27
C GLY A 195 -0.63 -18.59 16.79
N VAL A 196 -1.59 -17.94 17.44
CA VAL A 196 -1.63 -17.83 18.91
C VAL A 196 -2.58 -18.88 19.48
N VAL A 197 -2.03 -19.82 20.24
CA VAL A 197 -2.76 -20.93 20.86
C VAL A 197 -2.98 -20.61 22.34
N LYS A 198 -4.22 -20.29 22.70
CA LYS A 198 -4.66 -19.99 24.08
C LYS A 198 -5.22 -21.26 24.76
N GLN A 199 -5.29 -21.26 26.08
CA GLN A 199 -5.96 -22.30 26.86
C GLN A 199 -7.49 -22.11 26.81
N THR A 200 -8.23 -23.19 26.52
CA THR A 200 -9.71 -23.14 26.33
C THR A 200 -10.51 -23.41 27.61
N GLU A 201 -9.85 -23.84 28.69
CA GLU A 201 -10.44 -24.09 30.01
C GLU A 201 -9.68 -23.29 31.07
N THR A 202 -10.40 -22.62 31.99
CA THR A 202 -9.78 -22.01 33.18
C THR A 202 -9.67 -23.03 34.32
N ALA A 203 -8.85 -22.73 35.33
CA ALA A 203 -8.57 -23.67 36.42
C ALA A 203 -9.81 -24.04 37.25
N ALA A 204 -10.70 -23.07 37.51
CA ALA A 204 -11.92 -23.30 38.30
C ALA A 204 -12.95 -24.14 37.54
N ILE A 205 -13.20 -23.82 36.26
CA ILE A 205 -14.09 -24.59 35.39
C ILE A 205 -13.58 -26.03 35.26
N LYS A 206 -12.26 -26.20 35.01
CA LYS A 206 -11.66 -27.52 34.86
C LYS A 206 -11.71 -28.36 36.14
N ALA A 207 -11.57 -27.77 37.33
CA ALA A 207 -11.67 -28.49 38.59
C ALA A 207 -13.05 -29.16 38.80
N HIS A 208 -14.11 -28.52 38.28
CA HIS A 208 -15.49 -29.00 38.33
C HIS A 208 -15.90 -29.82 37.09
N GLY A 209 -15.14 -29.73 35.99
CA GLY A 209 -15.42 -30.40 34.72
C GLY A 209 -14.98 -31.86 34.63
N SER A 210 -15.42 -32.54 33.57
CA SER A 210 -15.07 -33.93 33.27
C SER A 210 -13.56 -34.15 33.06
N ASN A 211 -12.86 -33.16 32.48
CA ASN A 211 -11.42 -33.18 32.20
C ASN A 211 -10.52 -32.84 33.43
N ARG A 212 -11.05 -32.91 34.66
CA ARG A 212 -10.34 -32.53 35.90
C ARG A 212 -8.94 -33.16 36.09
N LEU A 213 -8.67 -34.35 35.53
CA LEU A 213 -7.38 -35.06 35.64
C LEU A 213 -6.44 -34.89 34.44
N GLY A 214 -6.92 -34.38 33.30
CA GLY A 214 -6.12 -34.29 32.06
C GLY A 214 -5.16 -33.10 32.01
N PRO A 215 -4.42 -32.91 30.90
CA PRO A 215 -3.83 -31.60 30.58
C PRO A 215 -4.93 -30.56 30.36
N PHE A 216 -4.58 -29.26 30.38
CA PHE A 216 -5.52 -28.24 29.89
C PHE A 216 -5.72 -28.39 28.38
N SER A 217 -6.95 -28.23 27.90
CA SER A 217 -7.25 -28.11 26.48
C SER A 217 -6.70 -26.79 25.92
N ARG A 218 -6.42 -26.80 24.61
CA ARG A 218 -5.82 -25.69 23.86
C ARG A 218 -6.44 -25.63 22.47
N GLY A 219 -6.60 -24.41 21.97
CA GLY A 219 -7.05 -24.16 20.60
C GLY A 219 -6.30 -22.99 19.98
N LEU A 220 -6.20 -22.97 18.65
CA LEU A 220 -5.80 -21.77 17.93
C LEU A 220 -6.87 -20.68 18.18
N SER A 221 -6.48 -19.59 18.84
CA SER A 221 -7.37 -18.49 19.20
C SER A 221 -7.37 -17.36 18.17
N ALA A 222 -6.26 -17.21 17.44
CA ALA A 222 -6.10 -16.20 16.40
C ALA A 222 -4.93 -16.59 15.48
N LEU A 223 -5.04 -16.19 14.21
CA LEU A 223 -4.01 -16.32 13.19
C LEU A 223 -3.66 -14.90 12.71
N TYR A 224 -2.38 -14.65 12.41
CA TYR A 224 -1.89 -13.32 12.02
C TYR A 224 -0.93 -13.42 10.84
N THR A 225 -1.17 -12.59 9.82
CA THR A 225 -0.30 -12.31 8.67
C THR A 225 -0.22 -10.81 8.43
N ARG A 226 0.55 -10.38 7.42
CA ARG A 226 0.84 -8.96 7.17
C ARG A 226 -0.41 -8.16 6.79
N SER A 227 -1.34 -8.75 6.03
CA SER A 227 -2.62 -8.11 5.68
C SER A 227 -3.64 -8.10 6.84
N THR A 228 -3.63 -9.12 7.70
CA THR A 228 -4.66 -9.35 8.72
C THR A 228 -4.36 -8.75 10.09
N ILE A 229 -3.09 -8.50 10.43
CA ILE A 229 -2.69 -8.06 11.79
C ILE A 229 -3.35 -6.75 12.26
N GLU A 230 -3.64 -5.82 11.35
CA GLU A 230 -4.31 -4.55 11.68
C GLU A 230 -5.83 -4.69 11.90
N ALA A 231 -6.45 -5.76 11.41
CA ALA A 231 -7.87 -6.08 11.61
C ALA A 231 -8.15 -6.88 12.90
N ALA A 232 -7.12 -7.50 13.47
CA ALA A 232 -7.19 -8.29 14.68
C ALA A 232 -7.23 -7.44 15.97
N GLU A 233 -7.24 -8.10 17.15
CA GLU A 233 -7.32 -7.45 18.46
C GLU A 233 -6.21 -6.38 18.64
N ASP A 234 -6.58 -5.11 18.87
CA ASP A 234 -5.58 -4.05 19.15
C ASP A 234 -5.18 -4.08 20.63
N MET A 235 -4.10 -4.81 20.88
CA MET A 235 -3.76 -5.29 22.21
C MET A 235 -2.54 -4.56 22.77
N GLY A 236 -2.76 -3.33 23.22
CA GLY A 236 -1.95 -2.68 24.26
C GLY A 236 -0.46 -2.54 23.95
N GLY A 237 -0.12 -1.99 22.78
CA GLY A 237 1.23 -1.54 22.46
C GLY A 237 1.25 -0.04 22.22
N ALA A 238 1.92 0.73 23.09
CA ALA A 238 2.16 2.15 22.86
C ALA A 238 2.80 2.38 21.48
N ARG A 239 2.59 3.55 20.88
CA ARG A 239 3.21 3.99 19.61
C ARG A 239 4.69 4.37 19.83
N ASP A 240 5.43 3.48 20.48
CA ASP A 240 6.84 3.62 20.83
C ASP A 240 7.72 3.38 19.60
N GLU A 241 8.85 4.06 19.53
CA GLU A 241 9.58 4.36 18.29
C GLU A 241 10.08 3.11 17.54
N GLY A 242 9.86 3.06 16.22
CA GLY A 242 10.68 2.27 15.29
C GLY A 242 9.99 1.23 14.39
N VAL A 243 8.75 0.81 14.64
CA VAL A 243 8.05 -0.18 13.77
C VAL A 243 6.60 0.21 13.46
N SER A 244 6.42 1.36 12.82
CA SER A 244 5.18 1.64 12.07
C SER A 244 5.18 0.82 10.78
N ILE A 245 4.21 -0.07 10.60
CA ILE A 245 3.95 -0.73 9.29
C ILE A 245 3.24 0.30 8.39
N SER A 246 4.00 1.28 7.92
CA SER A 246 3.51 2.36 7.06
C SER A 246 3.48 1.88 5.61
N GLY A 247 2.31 1.48 5.16
CA GLY A 247 2.04 0.92 3.83
C GLY A 247 0.55 0.59 3.72
N SER A 248 0.08 0.20 2.54
CA SER A 248 -1.25 -0.42 2.43
C SER A 248 -1.17 -1.89 2.87
N ASN A 249 -2.26 -2.40 3.44
CA ASN A 249 -2.33 -3.77 3.96
C ASN A 249 -3.27 -4.65 3.13
N TYR A 250 -3.35 -4.41 1.81
CA TYR A 250 -4.16 -5.23 0.91
C TYR A 250 -3.61 -6.66 0.82
N LEU A 251 -4.53 -7.61 0.95
CA LEU A 251 -4.41 -8.98 0.45
C LEU A 251 -4.91 -8.99 -1.00
N ALA A 252 -4.05 -9.29 -1.97
CA ALA A 252 -4.39 -9.34 -3.39
C ALA A 252 -4.41 -10.79 -3.92
N CYS A 253 -5.58 -11.29 -4.31
CA CYS A 253 -5.73 -12.57 -4.99
C CYS A 253 -5.72 -12.36 -6.50
N VAL A 254 -4.85 -13.08 -7.21
CA VAL A 254 -4.73 -13.02 -8.68
C VAL A 254 -5.09 -14.38 -9.28
N VAL A 255 -5.97 -14.37 -10.28
CA VAL A 255 -6.33 -15.52 -11.12
C VAL A 255 -6.23 -15.13 -12.59
N GLU A 256 -5.99 -16.08 -13.48
CA GLU A 256 -5.96 -15.82 -14.92
C GLU A 256 -6.67 -16.91 -15.76
N LYS A 257 -6.82 -16.61 -17.05
CA LYS A 257 -7.37 -17.49 -18.08
C LYS A 257 -6.62 -17.20 -19.37
N GLU A 258 -5.91 -18.19 -19.91
CA GLU A 258 -5.22 -18.05 -21.20
C GLU A 258 -6.23 -17.81 -22.33
N LEU A 259 -5.90 -16.90 -23.24
CA LEU A 259 -6.75 -16.57 -24.39
C LEU A 259 -6.34 -17.43 -25.59
N VAL A 260 -7.21 -18.35 -26.01
CA VAL A 260 -6.93 -19.24 -27.15
C VAL A 260 -6.84 -18.42 -28.45
N PRO A 261 -5.71 -18.45 -29.18
CA PRO A 261 -5.57 -17.70 -30.43
C PRO A 261 -6.50 -18.27 -31.50
N GLY A 262 -7.62 -17.58 -31.73
CA GLY A 262 -8.68 -18.02 -32.65
C GLY A 262 -10.07 -17.43 -32.37
N SER A 263 -10.30 -16.81 -31.21
CA SER A 263 -11.54 -16.05 -30.96
C SER A 263 -11.64 -14.81 -31.85
N VAL A 264 -12.75 -14.68 -32.59
CA VAL A 264 -12.92 -13.89 -33.83
C VAL A 264 -12.77 -12.35 -33.72
N HIS A 265 -12.37 -11.79 -32.57
CA HIS A 265 -12.41 -10.34 -32.31
C HIS A 265 -11.12 -9.69 -31.77
N LEU A 266 -10.00 -10.40 -31.61
CA LEU A 266 -8.74 -9.79 -31.18
C LEU A 266 -7.54 -10.27 -32.01
N GLU A 267 -6.74 -9.30 -32.50
CA GLU A 267 -5.59 -9.47 -33.40
C GLU A 267 -4.35 -10.04 -32.69
N GLY A 268 -4.46 -11.16 -31.97
CA GLY A 268 -3.34 -11.79 -31.25
C GLY A 268 -2.70 -10.95 -30.13
N ARG A 269 -3.30 -9.80 -29.81
CA ARG A 269 -2.73 -8.73 -28.96
C ARG A 269 -2.49 -9.13 -27.50
N PHE A 270 -3.50 -9.73 -26.86
CA PHE A 270 -3.46 -10.10 -25.45
C PHE A 270 -3.26 -11.59 -25.30
N ALA A 271 -2.36 -12.00 -24.40
CA ALA A 271 -2.05 -13.41 -24.17
C ALA A 271 -2.97 -14.05 -23.12
N VAL A 272 -3.43 -13.26 -22.14
CA VAL A 272 -4.26 -13.72 -21.03
C VAL A 272 -5.34 -12.70 -20.68
N ARG A 273 -6.34 -13.18 -19.94
CA ARG A 273 -7.30 -12.37 -19.20
C ARG A 273 -7.07 -12.60 -17.71
N ILE A 274 -6.95 -11.52 -16.94
CA ILE A 274 -6.59 -11.54 -15.52
C ILE A 274 -7.79 -11.04 -14.73
N GLY A 275 -8.17 -11.79 -13.69
CA GLY A 275 -9.07 -11.33 -12.63
C GLY A 275 -8.29 -11.14 -11.35
N ILE A 276 -8.52 -10.01 -10.68
CA ILE A 276 -7.84 -9.67 -9.43
C ILE A 276 -8.84 -9.07 -8.43
N ILE A 277 -8.68 -9.46 -7.17
CA ILE A 277 -9.39 -8.83 -6.04
C ILE A 277 -8.37 -8.49 -4.95
N ALA A 278 -8.43 -7.25 -4.45
CA ALA A 278 -7.61 -6.73 -3.37
C ALA A 278 -8.49 -6.31 -2.19
N VAL A 279 -8.24 -6.84 -0.99
CA VAL A 279 -9.02 -6.56 0.22
C VAL A 279 -8.11 -5.98 1.31
N GLU A 280 -8.39 -4.76 1.78
CA GLU A 280 -7.78 -4.27 3.04
C GLU A 280 -8.72 -4.64 4.20
N VAL A 281 -8.47 -5.81 4.79
CA VAL A 281 -9.27 -6.41 5.87
C VAL A 281 -9.44 -5.49 7.08
N SER A 282 -8.49 -4.55 7.28
CA SER A 282 -8.50 -3.59 8.38
C SER A 282 -9.44 -2.40 8.18
N THR A 283 -9.79 -2.03 6.95
CA THR A 283 -10.64 -0.86 6.62
C THR A 283 -11.95 -1.22 5.92
N GLY A 284 -12.04 -2.46 5.42
CA GLY A 284 -13.20 -2.98 4.70
C GLY A 284 -13.26 -2.68 3.22
N ASP A 285 -12.23 -2.03 2.66
CA ASP A 285 -12.15 -1.72 1.24
C ASP A 285 -11.90 -2.98 0.39
N VAL A 286 -12.72 -3.18 -0.65
CA VAL A 286 -12.65 -4.31 -1.58
C VAL A 286 -12.54 -3.77 -3.01
N VAL A 287 -11.36 -3.90 -3.60
CA VAL A 287 -11.10 -3.50 -5.00
C VAL A 287 -11.18 -4.74 -5.89
N HIS A 288 -11.92 -4.69 -6.99
CA HIS A 288 -12.03 -5.81 -7.94
C HIS A 288 -11.82 -5.36 -9.39
N GLY A 289 -11.26 -6.21 -10.24
CA GLY A 289 -11.10 -5.88 -11.65
C GLY A 289 -10.81 -7.08 -12.53
N GLU A 290 -11.17 -6.94 -13.79
CA GLU A 290 -10.86 -7.89 -14.84
C GLU A 290 -10.40 -7.14 -16.09
N PHE A 291 -9.28 -7.57 -16.67
CA PHE A 291 -8.71 -6.96 -17.87
C PHE A 291 -7.98 -8.02 -18.72
N ASN A 292 -7.81 -7.74 -20.01
CA ASN A 292 -6.90 -8.51 -20.86
C ASN A 292 -5.49 -7.89 -20.73
N ASP A 293 -4.45 -8.72 -20.70
CA ASP A 293 -3.07 -8.27 -20.50
C ASP A 293 -2.11 -8.84 -21.56
N ASP A 294 -1.06 -8.07 -21.82
CA ASP A 294 -0.06 -8.33 -22.84
C ASP A 294 0.88 -9.47 -22.41
N SER A 295 1.76 -9.91 -23.32
CA SER A 295 2.75 -10.96 -23.04
C SER A 295 3.69 -10.62 -21.85
N ILE A 296 3.92 -9.33 -21.58
CA ILE A 296 4.80 -8.83 -20.52
C ILE A 296 4.08 -8.39 -19.22
N ARG A 297 2.74 -8.48 -19.14
CA ARG A 297 1.96 -8.28 -17.90
C ARG A 297 1.98 -6.88 -17.26
N THR A 298 2.12 -5.83 -18.07
CA THR A 298 2.12 -4.42 -17.61
C THR A 298 0.80 -3.96 -17.02
N GLY A 299 -0.34 -4.55 -17.41
CA GLY A 299 -1.63 -4.26 -16.80
C GLY A 299 -1.64 -4.70 -15.33
N LEU A 300 -1.20 -5.92 -15.07
CA LEU A 300 -1.02 -6.46 -13.72
C LEU A 300 0.01 -5.65 -12.92
N GLU A 301 1.14 -5.26 -13.52
CA GLU A 301 2.16 -4.42 -12.87
C GLU A 301 1.60 -3.06 -12.41
N ALA A 302 0.87 -2.35 -13.27
CA ALA A 302 0.24 -1.08 -12.91
C ALA A 302 -0.75 -1.22 -11.74
N VAL A 303 -1.52 -2.30 -11.71
CA VAL A 303 -2.45 -2.59 -10.61
C VAL A 303 -1.70 -2.95 -9.31
N LEU A 304 -0.64 -3.75 -9.38
CA LEU A 304 0.22 -4.07 -8.23
C LEU A 304 0.87 -2.81 -7.64
N ILE A 305 1.35 -1.89 -8.50
CA ILE A 305 1.94 -0.60 -8.11
C ILE A 305 0.89 0.32 -7.45
N SER A 306 -0.33 0.40 -8.01
CA SER A 306 -1.42 1.23 -7.48
C SER A 306 -1.96 0.73 -6.13
N VAL A 307 -2.23 -0.57 -6.03
CA VAL A 307 -2.72 -1.23 -4.79
C VAL A 307 -1.60 -1.33 -3.74
N SER A 308 -0.36 -1.55 -4.18
CA SER A 308 0.84 -1.79 -3.35
C SER A 308 0.68 -2.93 -2.31
N PRO A 309 0.18 -4.13 -2.69
CA PRO A 309 -0.28 -5.15 -1.74
C PRO A 309 0.81 -5.68 -0.80
N ALA A 310 0.43 -5.97 0.44
CA ALA A 310 1.29 -6.51 1.49
C ALA A 310 1.34 -8.05 1.49
N GLU A 311 0.33 -8.69 0.91
CA GLU A 311 0.19 -10.14 0.83
C GLU A 311 -0.49 -10.50 -0.49
N ILE A 312 0.07 -11.48 -1.21
CA ILE A 312 -0.41 -11.91 -2.53
C ILE A 312 -0.82 -13.39 -2.46
N LEU A 313 -2.04 -13.68 -2.92
CA LEU A 313 -2.58 -15.03 -3.03
C LEU A 313 -2.57 -15.46 -4.50
N LEU A 314 -1.75 -16.46 -4.83
CA LEU A 314 -1.63 -17.03 -6.16
C LEU A 314 -2.73 -18.08 -6.38
N GLY A 315 -3.70 -17.78 -7.25
CA GLY A 315 -4.75 -18.71 -7.63
C GLY A 315 -4.31 -19.65 -8.75
N GLU A 316 -3.68 -20.75 -8.39
CA GLU A 316 -3.13 -21.74 -9.33
C GLU A 316 -4.25 -22.48 -10.09
N PRO A 317 -4.09 -22.79 -11.39
CA PRO A 317 -2.89 -22.56 -12.21
C PRO A 317 -2.73 -21.10 -12.68
N LEU A 318 -1.46 -20.69 -12.81
CA LEU A 318 -0.99 -19.42 -13.40
C LEU A 318 0.12 -19.72 -14.43
N SER A 319 0.26 -18.89 -15.45
CA SER A 319 1.37 -18.96 -16.42
C SER A 319 2.69 -18.49 -15.80
N ALA A 320 3.81 -19.06 -16.28
CA ALA A 320 5.14 -18.83 -15.73
C ALA A 320 5.62 -17.36 -15.83
N THR A 321 5.07 -16.55 -16.75
CA THR A 321 5.34 -15.11 -16.82
C THR A 321 4.64 -14.35 -15.69
N THR A 322 3.36 -14.64 -15.44
CA THR A 322 2.59 -14.06 -14.32
C THR A 322 3.19 -14.46 -12.97
N GLU A 323 3.53 -15.74 -12.78
CA GLU A 323 4.19 -16.20 -11.56
C GLU A 323 5.56 -15.51 -11.36
N LYS A 324 6.38 -15.39 -12.42
CA LYS A 324 7.67 -14.68 -12.36
C LYS A 324 7.50 -13.20 -11.98
N LEU A 325 6.51 -12.50 -12.52
CA LEU A 325 6.25 -11.10 -12.16
C LEU A 325 5.83 -10.96 -10.68
N LEU A 326 4.89 -11.79 -10.22
CA LEU A 326 4.40 -11.74 -8.84
C LEU A 326 5.50 -12.11 -7.82
N LEU A 327 6.37 -13.07 -8.15
CA LEU A 327 7.53 -13.44 -7.34
C LEU A 327 8.67 -12.41 -7.41
N ALA A 328 8.82 -11.67 -8.51
CA ALA A 328 9.77 -10.56 -8.62
C ALA A 328 9.33 -9.35 -7.78
N TYR A 329 8.04 -9.00 -7.83
CA TYR A 329 7.44 -7.98 -6.96
C TYR A 329 7.56 -8.36 -5.48
N ALA A 330 7.36 -9.64 -5.14
CA ALA A 330 7.63 -10.21 -3.82
C ALA A 330 9.10 -10.62 -3.58
N GLY A 331 10.05 -10.02 -4.32
CA GLY A 331 11.48 -10.30 -4.21
C GLY A 331 12.08 -9.91 -2.84
N PRO A 332 13.29 -10.37 -2.51
CA PRO A 332 13.86 -10.31 -1.15
C PRO A 332 14.17 -8.91 -0.60
N THR A 333 14.01 -7.86 -1.40
CA THR A 333 14.06 -6.45 -0.98
C THR A 333 12.69 -5.90 -0.56
N SER A 334 11.59 -6.48 -1.07
CA SER A 334 10.24 -6.17 -0.63
C SER A 334 9.86 -7.05 0.56
N ASN A 335 8.93 -6.57 1.39
CA ASN A 335 8.44 -7.31 2.56
C ASN A 335 7.04 -7.89 2.31
N VAL A 336 6.76 -8.24 1.04
CA VAL A 336 5.45 -8.76 0.58
C VAL A 336 5.41 -10.27 0.83
N ARG A 337 4.33 -10.76 1.44
CA ARG A 337 4.12 -12.20 1.65
C ARG A 337 3.46 -12.81 0.41
N VAL A 338 3.86 -14.03 0.04
CA VAL A 338 3.19 -14.83 -1.00
C VAL A 338 2.57 -16.09 -0.38
N GLU A 339 1.38 -16.44 -0.83
CA GLU A 339 0.60 -17.62 -0.47
C GLU A 339 0.08 -18.28 -1.78
N ARG A 340 -0.09 -19.60 -1.80
CA ARG A 340 -0.63 -20.34 -2.96
C ARG A 340 -1.98 -20.97 -2.59
N ALA A 341 -2.95 -20.93 -3.51
CA ALA A 341 -4.21 -21.65 -3.38
C ALA A 341 -4.65 -22.20 -4.74
N SER A 342 -5.02 -23.49 -4.78
CA SER A 342 -5.48 -24.14 -6.01
C SER A 342 -6.94 -23.81 -6.32
N ARG A 343 -7.24 -23.64 -7.62
CA ARG A 343 -8.58 -23.46 -8.19
C ARG A 343 -9.26 -24.79 -8.56
N ASP A 344 -8.64 -25.94 -8.29
CA ASP A 344 -9.18 -27.26 -8.64
C ASP A 344 -10.54 -27.55 -7.98
N CYS A 345 -10.89 -26.81 -6.92
CA CYS A 345 -12.20 -26.87 -6.26
C CYS A 345 -13.34 -26.14 -7.01
N TYR A 346 -13.08 -25.48 -8.15
CA TYR A 346 -14.04 -24.60 -8.83
C TYR A 346 -14.32 -24.93 -10.30
N SER A 347 -14.02 -26.16 -10.75
CA SER A 347 -14.16 -26.59 -12.16
C SER A 347 -15.53 -26.30 -12.80
N ASP A 348 -16.61 -26.46 -12.02
CA ASP A 348 -17.99 -26.43 -12.51
C ASP A 348 -18.84 -25.35 -11.81
N GLY A 349 -18.34 -24.11 -11.80
CA GLY A 349 -19.08 -22.93 -11.30
C GLY A 349 -19.18 -22.81 -9.77
N GLY A 350 -18.60 -23.76 -9.02
CA GLY A 350 -18.66 -23.82 -7.55
C GLY A 350 -18.16 -22.56 -6.82
N ALA A 351 -17.33 -21.72 -7.45
CA ALA A 351 -16.90 -20.45 -6.89
C ALA A 351 -18.08 -19.48 -6.62
N LEU A 352 -19.04 -19.39 -7.54
CA LEU A 352 -20.22 -18.54 -7.35
C LEU A 352 -21.13 -19.10 -6.24
N ALA A 353 -21.26 -20.43 -6.14
CA ALA A 353 -22.03 -21.07 -5.08
C ALA A 353 -21.40 -20.87 -3.69
N GLU A 354 -20.07 -20.98 -3.56
CA GLU A 354 -19.38 -20.68 -2.30
C GLU A 354 -19.55 -19.20 -1.91
N VAL A 355 -19.43 -18.28 -2.88
CA VAL A 355 -19.66 -16.84 -2.66
C VAL A 355 -21.09 -16.60 -2.18
N ILE A 356 -22.11 -17.10 -2.89
CA ILE A 356 -23.54 -16.93 -2.53
C ILE A 356 -23.83 -17.48 -1.13
N SER A 357 -23.30 -18.66 -0.78
CA SER A 357 -23.56 -19.30 0.52
C SER A 357 -23.19 -18.42 1.73
N LEU A 358 -22.17 -17.55 1.61
CA LEU A 358 -21.85 -16.59 2.67
C LEU A 358 -22.92 -15.51 2.85
N TYR A 359 -23.53 -15.04 1.76
CA TYR A 359 -24.57 -14.00 1.83
C TYR A 359 -25.87 -14.57 2.37
N GLU A 360 -26.27 -15.78 1.95
CA GLU A 360 -27.40 -16.50 2.52
C GLU A 360 -27.24 -16.67 4.05
N ILE A 361 -26.09 -17.18 4.50
CA ILE A 361 -25.78 -17.32 5.94
C ILE A 361 -25.74 -15.95 6.65
N THR A 362 -25.30 -14.89 5.98
CA THR A 362 -25.24 -13.54 6.58
C THR A 362 -26.63 -12.95 6.76
N ASP A 363 -27.50 -13.04 5.75
CA ASP A 363 -28.87 -12.54 5.79
C ASP A 363 -29.74 -13.35 6.78
N ASP A 364 -29.57 -14.68 6.88
CA ASP A 364 -30.24 -15.49 7.92
C ASP A 364 -29.88 -15.04 9.34
N ASN A 365 -28.60 -14.72 9.60
CA ASN A 365 -28.18 -14.18 10.89
C ASN A 365 -28.77 -12.78 11.17
N VAL A 366 -28.98 -11.96 10.13
CA VAL A 366 -29.65 -10.66 10.26
C VAL A 366 -31.14 -10.84 10.55
N LEU A 367 -31.83 -11.75 9.85
CA LEU A 367 -33.26 -12.07 9.96
C LEU A 367 -33.63 -12.74 11.29
N ALA A 368 -32.83 -13.71 11.75
CA ALA A 368 -33.00 -14.31 13.09
C ALA A 368 -32.93 -13.24 14.19
N ALA A 369 -32.06 -12.24 14.02
CA ALA A 369 -31.96 -11.07 14.90
C ALA A 369 -33.00 -9.95 14.61
N VAL A 370 -33.97 -10.15 13.71
CA VAL A 370 -35.18 -9.32 13.57
C VAL A 370 -36.36 -9.99 14.27
N ASN A 371 -36.52 -11.30 14.14
CA ASN A 371 -37.63 -12.07 14.71
C ASN A 371 -37.71 -12.03 16.25
N ASN A 372 -36.64 -11.63 16.94
CA ASN A 372 -36.63 -11.35 18.38
C ASN A 372 -37.15 -9.94 18.76
N THR A 373 -37.79 -9.23 17.83
CA THR A 373 -38.44 -7.92 18.07
C THR A 373 -39.91 -8.01 17.68
N GLU A 374 -40.79 -8.03 18.68
CA GLU A 374 -42.24 -8.16 18.45
C GLU A 374 -42.82 -6.89 17.80
N ASN A 375 -43.21 -7.00 16.53
CA ASN A 375 -44.62 -6.94 16.12
C ASN A 375 -44.75 -7.33 14.64
N GLY A 376 -45.84 -8.01 14.29
CA GLY A 376 -46.03 -8.54 12.94
C GLY A 376 -46.83 -7.60 12.03
N ASP A 377 -46.33 -7.38 10.83
CA ASP A 377 -47.18 -7.26 9.63
C ASP A 377 -46.52 -8.08 8.51
N ARG A 378 -47.21 -9.10 7.99
CA ARG A 378 -46.65 -9.99 6.95
C ARG A 378 -47.10 -9.49 5.59
N ARG A 379 -46.17 -8.87 4.84
CA ARG A 379 -46.34 -8.63 3.40
C ARG A 379 -45.29 -9.42 2.63
N GLU A 380 -45.78 -10.26 1.74
CA GLU A 380 -44.96 -11.05 0.81
C GLU A 380 -44.64 -10.18 -0.42
N GLU A 381 -43.67 -9.28 -0.27
CA GLU A 381 -43.06 -8.57 -1.39
C GLU A 381 -41.75 -9.27 -1.77
N GLY A 382 -41.52 -9.48 -3.07
CA GLY A 382 -40.46 -10.37 -3.56
C GLY A 382 -39.04 -9.83 -3.34
N TYR A 383 -38.26 -10.53 -2.51
CA TYR A 383 -36.91 -10.13 -2.10
C TYR A 383 -35.84 -10.32 -3.19
N ASN A 384 -35.86 -9.48 -4.23
CA ASN A 384 -34.67 -9.28 -5.07
C ASN A 384 -33.63 -8.46 -4.29
N HIS A 385 -32.67 -9.13 -3.64
CA HIS A 385 -31.65 -8.47 -2.83
C HIS A 385 -30.59 -7.75 -3.72
N PRO A 386 -30.45 -6.41 -3.64
CA PRO A 386 -29.48 -5.67 -4.46
C PRO A 386 -28.02 -6.00 -4.11
N THR A 387 -27.79 -6.60 -2.95
CA THR A 387 -26.51 -7.20 -2.56
C THR A 387 -26.09 -8.32 -3.51
N ILE A 388 -27.03 -9.22 -3.84
CA ILE A 388 -26.80 -10.40 -4.69
C ILE A 388 -26.75 -9.99 -6.16
N GLU A 389 -27.62 -9.07 -6.59
CA GLU A 389 -27.62 -8.50 -7.94
C GLU A 389 -26.24 -7.93 -8.33
N LYS A 390 -25.60 -7.16 -7.43
CA LYS A 390 -24.23 -6.65 -7.63
C LYS A 390 -23.18 -7.75 -7.83
N ILE A 391 -23.35 -8.91 -7.20
CA ILE A 391 -22.41 -10.04 -7.30
C ILE A 391 -22.63 -10.79 -8.61
N MET A 392 -23.89 -10.99 -9.00
CA MET A 392 -24.25 -11.57 -10.29
C MET A 392 -23.84 -10.68 -11.48
N ALA A 393 -23.66 -9.38 -11.25
CA ALA A 393 -23.12 -8.43 -12.22
C ALA A 393 -21.57 -8.38 -12.27
N MET A 394 -20.84 -9.07 -11.39
CA MET A 394 -19.38 -9.14 -11.46
C MET A 394 -18.90 -10.19 -12.49
N PRO A 395 -17.72 -10.00 -13.13
CA PRO A 395 -17.19 -11.00 -14.07
C PRO A 395 -16.69 -12.29 -13.41
N GLU A 396 -16.59 -13.35 -14.21
CA GLU A 396 -16.24 -14.72 -13.80
C GLU A 396 -14.92 -14.82 -13.02
N LEU A 397 -13.85 -14.18 -13.50
CA LEU A 397 -12.52 -14.29 -12.90
C LEU A 397 -12.41 -13.57 -11.54
N PRO A 398 -12.88 -12.32 -11.36
CA PRO A 398 -13.08 -11.72 -10.04
C PRO A 398 -13.85 -12.62 -9.06
N ILE A 399 -14.94 -13.29 -9.49
CA ILE A 399 -15.71 -14.18 -8.60
C ILE A 399 -14.87 -15.39 -8.15
N GLN A 400 -14.01 -15.95 -9.02
CA GLN A 400 -13.07 -17.02 -8.63
C GLN A 400 -12.00 -16.51 -7.63
N ALA A 401 -11.44 -15.31 -7.85
CA ALA A 401 -10.54 -14.67 -6.89
C ALA A 401 -11.24 -14.35 -5.55
N LEU A 402 -12.52 -14.00 -5.58
CA LEU A 402 -13.34 -13.74 -4.40
C LEU A 402 -13.51 -15.01 -3.56
N ALA A 403 -13.83 -16.14 -4.19
CA ALA A 403 -14.00 -17.42 -3.50
C ALA A 403 -12.71 -17.90 -2.82
N LEU A 404 -11.56 -17.79 -3.51
CA LEU A 404 -10.23 -18.06 -2.91
C LEU A 404 -9.94 -17.12 -1.72
N THR A 405 -10.23 -15.82 -1.86
CA THR A 405 -10.01 -14.82 -0.80
C THR A 405 -10.92 -15.09 0.41
N ILE A 406 -12.19 -15.42 0.18
CA ILE A 406 -13.16 -15.86 1.20
C ILE A 406 -12.62 -17.07 1.96
N ARG A 407 -12.16 -18.09 1.24
CA ARG A 407 -11.65 -19.32 1.82
C ARG A 407 -10.42 -19.06 2.69
N TYR A 408 -9.51 -18.18 2.24
CA TYR A 408 -8.36 -17.76 3.03
C TYR A 408 -8.80 -17.01 4.31
N LEU A 409 -9.65 -15.98 4.19
CA LEU A 409 -10.10 -15.17 5.33
C LEU A 409 -10.92 -15.96 6.37
N ARG A 410 -11.58 -17.06 5.96
CA ARG A 410 -12.31 -17.98 6.85
C ARG A 410 -11.40 -18.65 7.88
N ASP A 411 -10.13 -18.94 7.54
CA ASP A 411 -9.14 -19.48 8.50
C ASP A 411 -8.70 -18.46 9.57
N PHE A 412 -8.99 -17.17 9.36
CA PHE A 412 -8.76 -16.08 10.31
C PHE A 412 -10.04 -15.65 11.05
N GLY A 413 -11.23 -16.09 10.60
CA GLY A 413 -12.52 -15.62 11.10
C GLY A 413 -12.90 -14.20 10.65
N LEU A 414 -12.33 -13.74 9.53
CA LEU A 414 -12.46 -12.38 9.00
C LEU A 414 -13.29 -12.30 7.70
N GLU A 415 -13.91 -13.42 7.29
CA GLU A 415 -14.67 -13.56 6.04
C GLU A 415 -15.86 -12.59 5.93
N ARG A 416 -16.42 -12.17 7.08
CA ARG A 416 -17.57 -11.26 7.18
C ARG A 416 -17.39 -9.94 6.43
N ILE A 417 -16.15 -9.45 6.27
CA ILE A 417 -15.88 -8.17 5.61
C ILE A 417 -16.31 -8.18 4.14
N VAL A 418 -16.21 -9.36 3.50
CA VAL A 418 -16.63 -9.58 2.12
C VAL A 418 -18.16 -9.51 2.00
N GLY A 419 -18.90 -9.87 3.07
CA GLY A 419 -20.36 -9.86 3.12
C GLY A 419 -21.03 -8.48 2.97
N SER A 420 -20.28 -7.37 2.86
CA SER A 420 -20.84 -6.03 2.60
C SER A 420 -20.45 -5.48 1.23
N THR A 421 -21.28 -5.74 0.21
CA THR A 421 -21.10 -5.22 -1.17
C THR A 421 -21.25 -3.69 -1.30
N THR A 422 -21.43 -2.98 -0.17
CA THR A 422 -21.33 -1.52 -0.08
C THR A 422 -19.89 -1.02 -0.23
N SER A 423 -18.89 -1.88 0.04
CA SER A 423 -17.46 -1.52 0.03
C SER A 423 -16.71 -2.02 -1.21
N PHE A 424 -17.42 -2.55 -2.21
CA PHE A 424 -16.83 -3.04 -3.45
C PHE A 424 -16.69 -1.89 -4.45
N ARG A 425 -15.48 -1.73 -5.00
CA ARG A 425 -15.17 -0.77 -6.06
C ARG A 425 -14.37 -1.42 -7.21
N PRO A 426 -14.60 -1.00 -8.47
CA PRO A 426 -13.79 -1.45 -9.58
C PRO A 426 -12.37 -0.85 -9.50
N ILE A 427 -11.38 -1.55 -10.08
CA ILE A 427 -9.99 -1.09 -10.24
C ILE A 427 -9.85 0.03 -11.28
N SER A 428 -10.79 0.11 -12.23
CA SER A 428 -10.83 1.15 -13.25
C SER A 428 -12.26 1.62 -13.43
N SER A 429 -12.47 2.92 -13.32
CA SER A 429 -13.76 3.59 -13.44
C SER A 429 -13.71 4.57 -14.59
N ASN A 430 -14.77 4.64 -15.42
CA ASN A 430 -14.86 5.60 -16.53
C ASN A 430 -14.82 7.08 -16.08
N PHE A 431 -14.85 7.35 -14.77
CA PHE A 431 -14.79 8.68 -14.16
C PHE A 431 -13.41 9.04 -13.60
N GLU A 432 -12.40 8.17 -13.77
CA GLU A 432 -11.04 8.32 -13.24
C GLU A 432 -10.01 8.40 -14.38
N MET A 433 -8.95 9.18 -14.17
CA MET A 433 -7.91 9.44 -15.15
C MET A 433 -6.86 8.32 -15.18
N THR A 434 -6.55 7.80 -16.37
CA THR A 434 -5.61 6.70 -16.54
C THR A 434 -4.17 7.16 -16.31
N LEU A 435 -3.54 6.66 -15.25
CA LEU A 435 -2.10 6.77 -15.00
C LEU A 435 -1.43 5.41 -15.24
N SER A 436 -0.43 5.37 -16.11
CA SER A 436 0.39 4.16 -16.29
C SER A 436 1.28 3.87 -15.07
N ALA A 437 1.73 2.62 -14.92
CA ALA A 437 2.78 2.23 -13.95
C ALA A 437 3.96 3.21 -13.98
N ASN A 438 4.43 3.49 -15.19
CA ASN A 438 5.51 4.43 -15.47
C ASN A 438 5.18 5.85 -15.04
N ALA A 439 3.98 6.36 -15.30
CA ALA A 439 3.57 7.70 -14.85
C ALA A 439 3.60 7.81 -13.31
N LEU A 440 3.10 6.80 -12.59
CA LEU A 440 3.11 6.79 -11.12
C LEU A 440 4.53 6.82 -10.52
N HIS A 441 5.50 6.16 -11.19
CA HIS A 441 6.89 6.02 -10.73
C HIS A 441 7.80 7.16 -11.21
N GLN A 442 7.69 7.57 -12.48
CA GLN A 442 8.54 8.58 -13.13
C GLN A 442 8.15 10.01 -12.76
N LEU A 443 6.89 10.26 -12.39
CA LEU A 443 6.41 11.54 -11.88
C LEU A 443 6.44 11.63 -10.34
N GLU A 444 6.93 10.60 -9.63
CA GLU A 444 7.06 10.59 -8.16
C GLU A 444 5.73 10.91 -7.43
N VAL A 445 4.63 10.37 -7.96
CA VAL A 445 3.26 10.76 -7.57
C VAL A 445 2.93 10.38 -6.13
N VAL A 446 3.12 9.09 -5.79
CA VAL A 446 2.59 8.48 -4.55
C VAL A 446 3.53 7.42 -3.95
N LEU A 447 4.46 6.87 -4.73
CA LEU A 447 5.50 5.96 -4.23
C LEU A 447 6.79 6.71 -3.89
N ALA A 448 7.71 5.98 -3.27
CA ALA A 448 8.97 6.51 -2.78
C ALA A 448 9.84 7.13 -3.88
N ASN A 449 10.69 8.10 -3.49
CA ASN A 449 11.62 8.73 -4.42
C ASN A 449 12.53 7.70 -5.09
N ASN A 450 12.78 7.92 -6.38
CA ASN A 450 13.72 7.16 -7.21
C ASN A 450 15.18 7.15 -6.68
N SER A 451 15.51 8.00 -5.69
CA SER A 451 16.83 8.09 -5.05
C SER A 451 17.00 7.21 -3.81
N ASP A 452 16.06 7.28 -2.86
CA ASP A 452 16.31 6.86 -1.46
C ASP A 452 15.32 5.81 -0.93
N GLY A 453 14.24 5.49 -1.66
CA GLY A 453 13.20 4.58 -1.16
C GLY A 453 12.35 5.15 -0.01
N SER A 454 12.54 6.42 0.34
CA SER A 454 11.69 7.18 1.28
C SER A 454 10.46 7.78 0.58
N SER A 455 9.35 7.92 1.31
CA SER A 455 8.16 8.67 0.86
C SER A 455 8.36 10.20 0.83
N GLU A 456 9.46 10.70 1.41
CA GLU A 456 9.79 12.12 1.51
C GLU A 456 10.31 12.66 0.17
N GLY A 457 9.53 13.52 -0.50
CA GLY A 457 9.76 14.05 -1.84
C GLY A 457 8.67 13.72 -2.87
N SER A 458 7.70 12.87 -2.52
CA SER A 458 6.56 12.54 -3.39
C SER A 458 5.53 13.69 -3.49
N LEU A 459 4.79 13.79 -4.61
CA LEU A 459 3.66 14.74 -4.74
C LEU A 459 2.64 14.55 -3.61
N PHE A 460 2.35 13.29 -3.25
CA PHE A 460 1.48 12.95 -2.14
C PHE A 460 1.91 13.60 -0.82
N GLN A 461 3.21 13.64 -0.48
CA GLN A 461 3.68 14.31 0.72
C GLN A 461 3.37 15.82 0.69
N VAL A 462 3.66 16.48 -0.44
CA VAL A 462 3.47 17.93 -0.61
C VAL A 462 2.00 18.33 -0.45
N MET A 463 1.09 17.49 -0.96
CA MET A 463 -0.35 17.78 -0.92
C MET A 463 -1.06 17.32 0.37
N ASN A 464 -0.41 16.48 1.19
CA ASN A 464 -1.05 15.81 2.34
C ASN A 464 -0.84 16.55 3.66
N HIS A 465 -1.82 17.38 4.01
CA HIS A 465 -2.00 18.02 5.30
C HIS A 465 -3.19 17.42 6.09
N THR A 466 -3.63 16.20 5.75
CA THR A 466 -4.75 15.54 6.43
C THR A 466 -4.45 15.27 7.91
N CYS A 467 -5.45 15.45 8.78
CA CYS A 467 -5.31 15.24 10.21
C CYS A 467 -5.54 13.78 10.63
N THR A 468 -6.22 12.97 9.81
CA THR A 468 -6.67 11.62 10.16
C THR A 468 -6.05 10.55 9.26
N ALA A 469 -5.78 9.38 9.83
CA ALA A 469 -5.17 8.26 9.09
C ALA A 469 -6.05 7.75 7.93
N TYR A 470 -7.38 7.80 8.08
CA TYR A 470 -8.33 7.43 7.04
C TYR A 470 -8.51 8.53 5.97
N GLY A 471 -8.40 9.82 6.35
CA GLY A 471 -8.28 10.93 5.40
C GLY A 471 -7.05 10.76 4.53
N SER A 472 -5.88 10.56 5.13
CA SER A 472 -4.62 10.29 4.42
C SER A 472 -4.70 9.11 3.44
N ARG A 473 -5.35 7.99 3.83
CA ARG A 473 -5.61 6.84 2.93
C ARG A 473 -6.51 7.20 1.75
N LEU A 474 -7.62 7.89 1.99
CA LEU A 474 -8.52 8.34 0.92
C LEU A 474 -7.83 9.35 -0.01
N PHE A 475 -6.99 10.21 0.56
CA PHE A 475 -6.23 11.20 -0.19
C PHE A 475 -5.18 10.55 -1.11
N LYS A 476 -4.49 9.48 -0.65
CA LYS A 476 -3.60 8.67 -1.51
C LYS A 476 -4.34 8.16 -2.74
N HIS A 477 -5.58 7.66 -2.58
CA HIS A 477 -6.43 7.21 -3.68
C HIS A 477 -6.86 8.36 -4.61
N TRP A 478 -7.23 9.53 -4.07
CA TRP A 478 -7.58 10.69 -4.91
C TRP A 478 -6.40 11.17 -5.77
N VAL A 479 -5.16 11.07 -5.26
CA VAL A 479 -3.96 11.47 -6.00
C VAL A 479 -3.51 10.41 -7.02
N THR A 480 -3.70 9.10 -6.75
CA THR A 480 -3.48 8.06 -7.78
C THR A 480 -4.60 7.92 -8.81
N HIS A 481 -5.80 8.41 -8.51
CA HIS A 481 -6.97 8.35 -9.40
C HIS A 481 -7.63 9.74 -9.49
N PRO A 482 -7.05 10.70 -10.24
CA PRO A 482 -7.67 12.00 -10.53
C PRO A 482 -9.00 11.83 -11.28
N LEU A 483 -9.88 12.84 -11.25
CA LEU A 483 -11.21 12.74 -11.85
C LEU A 483 -11.22 13.10 -13.35
N CYS A 484 -12.15 12.50 -14.08
CA CYS A 484 -12.49 12.84 -15.47
C CYS A 484 -13.85 13.57 -15.62
N ASP A 485 -14.68 13.66 -14.58
CA ASP A 485 -15.91 14.47 -14.61
C ASP A 485 -15.65 15.92 -14.15
N ARG A 486 -15.78 16.86 -15.08
CA ARG A 486 -15.67 18.31 -14.83
C ARG A 486 -16.60 18.81 -13.72
N ASN A 487 -17.80 18.23 -13.58
CA ASN A 487 -18.76 18.65 -12.55
C ASN A 487 -18.27 18.26 -11.15
N SER A 488 -17.77 17.04 -10.99
CA SER A 488 -17.15 16.56 -9.75
C SER A 488 -15.84 17.29 -9.42
N ILE A 489 -15.03 17.67 -10.43
CA ILE A 489 -13.85 18.52 -10.24
C ILE A 489 -14.26 19.91 -9.74
N SER A 490 -15.24 20.57 -10.39
CA SER A 490 -15.72 21.88 -9.91
C SER A 490 -16.30 21.77 -8.49
N ALA A 491 -17.10 20.73 -8.21
CA ALA A 491 -17.67 20.52 -6.87
C ALA A 491 -16.59 20.35 -5.77
N ARG A 492 -15.42 19.79 -6.10
CA ARG A 492 -14.23 19.82 -5.22
C ARG A 492 -13.64 21.23 -5.13
N LEU A 493 -13.36 21.89 -6.25
CA LEU A 493 -12.78 23.25 -6.27
C LEU A 493 -13.64 24.30 -5.55
N ASP A 494 -14.96 24.22 -5.66
CA ASP A 494 -15.94 25.07 -4.97
C ASP A 494 -15.95 24.81 -3.46
N ALA A 495 -15.84 23.54 -3.05
CA ALA A 495 -15.68 23.15 -1.65
C ALA A 495 -14.33 23.63 -1.06
N VAL A 496 -13.23 23.48 -1.81
CA VAL A 496 -11.90 23.97 -1.42
C VAL A 496 -11.86 25.49 -1.33
N SER A 497 -12.51 26.19 -2.27
CA SER A 497 -12.64 27.66 -2.25
C SER A 497 -13.40 28.14 -1.01
N GLU A 498 -14.55 27.53 -0.70
CA GLU A 498 -15.35 27.88 0.48
C GLU A 498 -14.62 27.63 1.81
N ILE A 499 -13.87 26.52 1.92
CA ILE A 499 -13.04 26.28 3.11
C ILE A 499 -11.87 27.28 3.17
N ALA A 500 -11.20 27.59 2.05
CA ALA A 500 -10.10 28.54 2.03
C ALA A 500 -10.54 29.97 2.41
N GLU A 501 -11.69 30.44 1.90
CA GLU A 501 -12.36 31.67 2.36
C GLU A 501 -12.55 31.65 3.89
N SER A 502 -13.03 30.52 4.44
CA SER A 502 -13.30 30.36 5.88
C SER A 502 -12.06 30.39 6.77
N MET A 503 -10.86 30.13 6.23
CA MET A 503 -9.59 30.23 6.97
C MET A 503 -9.00 31.65 7.03
N GLY A 504 -9.68 32.64 6.42
CA GLY A 504 -9.22 34.03 6.32
C GLY A 504 -8.36 34.29 5.07
N SER A 505 -8.79 35.29 4.29
CA SER A 505 -8.19 35.63 3.00
C SER A 505 -6.81 36.30 3.13
N CYS A 506 -5.83 35.78 2.38
CA CYS A 506 -4.64 36.56 2.01
C CYS A 506 -4.91 37.35 0.72
N LYS A 507 -5.22 38.64 0.89
CA LYS A 507 -5.24 39.72 -0.13
C LYS A 507 -6.26 39.61 -1.26
N GLY A 508 -7.21 40.54 -1.20
CA GLY A 508 -8.22 40.79 -2.21
C GLY A 508 -7.74 41.14 -3.61
N SER A 509 -8.61 40.82 -4.56
CA SER A 509 -8.53 41.24 -5.96
C SER A 509 -8.80 42.75 -6.07
N GLN A 510 -7.88 43.50 -6.66
CA GLN A 510 -8.06 44.92 -6.97
C GLN A 510 -8.71 45.12 -8.36
N VAL A 511 -9.90 44.58 -8.57
CA VAL A 511 -10.76 44.92 -9.71
C VAL A 511 -12.21 45.06 -9.19
N GLU A 512 -12.83 46.19 -9.50
CA GLU A 512 -14.15 46.71 -9.01
C GLU A 512 -14.07 47.67 -7.80
N MET A 513 -13.67 48.92 -8.10
CA MET A 513 -13.85 50.07 -7.22
C MET A 513 -14.93 51.01 -7.81
N GLU A 514 -16.20 50.66 -7.65
CA GLU A 514 -17.31 51.62 -7.63
C GLU A 514 -18.59 50.98 -7.05
N LEU A 515 -19.45 51.78 -6.40
CA LEU A 515 -20.70 51.37 -5.70
C LEU A 515 -20.52 50.49 -4.44
N GLY A 516 -20.19 51.12 -3.30
CA GLY A 516 -19.97 50.42 -2.04
C GLY A 516 -21.23 50.10 -1.21
N VAL A 517 -21.25 48.92 -0.58
CA VAL A 517 -22.03 48.57 0.61
C VAL A 517 -21.12 47.77 1.56
N GLU A 518 -20.86 48.27 2.76
CA GLU A 518 -19.94 47.63 3.72
C GLU A 518 -20.60 46.46 4.48
N ASN A 519 -20.57 45.25 3.88
CA ASN A 519 -21.05 44.02 4.52
C ASN A 519 -20.06 43.48 5.57
N HIS A 520 -19.82 44.26 6.64
CA HIS A 520 -18.97 43.85 7.77
C HIS A 520 -19.50 42.63 8.57
N SER A 521 -20.70 42.10 8.26
CA SER A 521 -21.30 40.96 8.96
C SER A 521 -20.80 39.58 8.51
N ASP A 522 -20.33 39.41 7.27
CA ASP A 522 -20.05 38.07 6.74
C ASP A 522 -18.65 37.55 7.10
N ALA A 523 -17.66 38.44 7.27
CA ALA A 523 -16.32 38.06 7.74
C ALA A 523 -16.33 37.37 9.12
N PHE A 524 -17.26 37.76 10.00
CA PHE A 524 -17.42 37.13 11.32
C PHE A 524 -18.15 35.77 11.26
N ARG A 525 -18.87 35.50 10.17
CA ARG A 525 -19.64 34.26 9.97
C ARG A 525 -18.82 33.14 9.34
N GLN A 526 -17.85 33.47 8.47
CA GLN A 526 -17.03 32.46 7.80
C GLN A 526 -16.04 31.76 8.75
N SER A 527 -15.56 32.43 9.82
CA SER A 527 -14.64 31.85 10.81
C SER A 527 -15.19 30.59 11.51
N GLU A 528 -16.52 30.51 11.74
CA GLU A 528 -17.14 29.36 12.43
C GLU A 528 -16.89 28.03 11.69
N LEU A 529 -16.85 28.04 10.35
CA LEU A 529 -16.67 26.82 9.56
C LEU A 529 -15.25 26.26 9.66
N SER A 530 -14.22 27.11 9.54
CA SER A 530 -12.82 26.66 9.66
C SER A 530 -12.48 26.26 11.09
N GLU A 531 -13.00 26.98 12.10
CA GLU A 531 -12.82 26.65 13.51
C GLU A 531 -13.46 25.30 13.87
N VAL A 532 -14.72 25.05 13.46
CA VAL A 532 -15.39 23.77 13.72
C VAL A 532 -14.74 22.62 12.96
N MET A 533 -14.41 22.79 11.68
CA MET A 533 -13.72 21.73 10.93
C MET A 533 -12.34 21.42 11.53
N SER A 534 -11.53 22.43 11.84
CA SER A 534 -10.19 22.22 12.40
C SER A 534 -10.26 21.63 13.82
N SER A 535 -11.25 22.00 14.64
CA SER A 535 -11.55 21.35 15.93
C SER A 535 -11.87 19.87 15.77
N VAL A 536 -12.81 19.54 14.87
CA VAL A 536 -13.24 18.16 14.59
C VAL A 536 -12.07 17.32 14.09
N LEU A 537 -11.34 17.79 13.09
CA LEU A 537 -10.21 17.08 12.49
C LEU A 537 -9.04 16.92 13.46
N THR A 538 -8.71 17.94 14.26
CA THR A 538 -7.66 17.84 15.31
C THR A 538 -8.06 16.88 16.43
N MET A 539 -9.35 16.75 16.74
CA MET A 539 -9.87 15.78 17.71
C MET A 539 -9.76 14.35 17.15
N LEU A 540 -10.20 14.13 15.90
CA LEU A 540 -10.15 12.83 15.23
C LEU A 540 -8.71 12.36 14.96
N GLY A 541 -7.78 13.27 14.64
CA GLY A 541 -6.35 12.93 14.51
C GLY A 541 -5.68 12.48 15.81
N LYS A 542 -6.24 12.86 16.97
CA LYS A 542 -5.80 12.42 18.31
C LYS A 542 -6.52 11.16 18.79
N SER A 543 -7.63 10.78 18.17
CA SER A 543 -8.38 9.56 18.51
C SER A 543 -7.71 8.32 17.90
N PRO A 544 -8.10 7.08 18.30
CA PRO A 544 -7.80 5.89 17.49
C PRO A 544 -8.33 6.04 16.05
N ASP A 545 -7.78 5.24 15.13
CA ASP A 545 -8.22 5.22 13.73
C ASP A 545 -9.67 4.75 13.65
N VAL A 546 -10.59 5.70 13.44
CA VAL A 546 -12.04 5.49 13.51
C VAL A 546 -12.51 4.48 12.46
N GLN A 547 -11.90 4.46 11.27
CA GLN A 547 -12.21 3.51 10.21
C GLN A 547 -11.82 2.08 10.63
N ARG A 548 -10.55 1.87 11.03
CA ARG A 548 -10.08 0.55 11.51
C ARG A 548 -10.83 0.11 12.76
N GLY A 549 -11.22 1.06 13.61
CA GLY A 549 -12.07 0.84 14.78
C GLY A 549 -13.42 0.22 14.43
N ILE A 550 -14.19 0.83 13.52
CA ILE A 550 -15.49 0.31 13.07
C ILE A 550 -15.34 -1.11 12.47
N SER A 551 -14.31 -1.35 11.66
CA SER A 551 -14.05 -2.67 11.07
C SER A 551 -13.71 -3.72 12.14
N ARG A 552 -12.92 -3.38 13.18
CA ARG A 552 -12.65 -4.28 14.33
C ARG A 552 -13.91 -4.58 15.15
N ILE A 553 -14.80 -3.60 15.33
CA ILE A 553 -16.11 -3.80 16.00
C ILE A 553 -16.95 -4.81 15.19
N PHE A 554 -16.98 -4.66 13.87
CA PHE A 554 -17.71 -5.55 12.95
C PHE A 554 -17.14 -6.99 12.90
N HIS A 555 -15.81 -7.13 12.89
CA HIS A 555 -15.11 -8.42 12.99
C HIS A 555 -15.31 -9.12 14.35
N ARG A 556 -15.70 -8.36 15.39
CA ARG A 556 -15.76 -8.74 16.81
C ARG A 556 -14.37 -8.83 17.48
N THR A 557 -13.37 -8.14 16.95
CA THR A 557 -11.99 -8.06 17.46
C THR A 557 -11.73 -6.79 18.29
N SER A 558 -12.74 -5.93 18.50
CA SER A 558 -12.58 -4.67 19.24
C SER A 558 -12.45 -4.86 20.76
N THR A 559 -11.40 -4.30 21.34
CA THR A 559 -11.30 -4.06 22.79
C THR A 559 -12.34 -3.04 23.26
N VAL A 560 -12.81 -3.19 24.49
CA VAL A 560 -13.94 -2.41 25.04
C VAL A 560 -13.61 -0.92 25.21
N ALA A 561 -12.47 -0.62 25.84
CA ALA A 561 -12.11 0.73 26.27
C ALA A 561 -11.64 1.61 25.11
N GLU A 562 -10.44 1.30 24.60
CA GLU A 562 -9.71 2.15 23.65
C GLU A 562 -10.36 2.13 22.27
N VAL A 563 -10.81 0.96 21.80
CA VAL A 563 -11.45 0.81 20.49
C VAL A 563 -12.94 1.12 20.55
N PHE A 564 -13.79 0.32 21.21
CA PHE A 564 -15.25 0.49 21.09
C PHE A 564 -15.74 1.85 21.59
N ILE A 565 -15.48 2.20 22.87
CA ILE A 565 -15.97 3.45 23.44
C ILE A 565 -15.28 4.65 22.78
N GLY A 566 -13.96 4.59 22.58
CA GLY A 566 -13.19 5.66 21.93
C GLY A 566 -13.73 6.03 20.53
N VAL A 567 -13.94 5.03 19.67
CA VAL A 567 -14.39 5.21 18.28
C VAL A 567 -15.83 5.71 18.21
N ILE A 568 -16.76 5.07 18.91
CA ILE A 568 -18.19 5.46 18.87
C ILE A 568 -18.40 6.85 19.51
N HIS A 569 -17.63 7.19 20.54
CA HIS A 569 -17.68 8.52 21.17
C HIS A 569 -17.06 9.61 20.27
N ALA A 570 -15.97 9.33 19.57
CA ALA A 570 -15.37 10.26 18.61
C ALA A 570 -16.36 10.65 17.50
N ILE A 571 -17.04 9.66 16.90
CA ILE A 571 -18.08 9.86 15.87
C ILE A 571 -19.24 10.70 16.41
N LEU A 572 -19.68 10.44 17.65
CA LEU A 572 -20.75 11.19 18.29
C LEU A 572 -20.37 12.64 18.59
N ILE A 573 -19.10 12.91 18.97
CA ILE A 573 -18.60 14.27 19.17
C ILE A 573 -18.48 15.00 17.83
N SER A 574 -17.90 14.38 16.81
CA SER A 574 -17.76 15.01 15.49
C SER A 574 -19.12 15.32 14.86
N GLY A 575 -20.09 14.40 14.93
CA GLY A 575 -21.45 14.62 14.45
C GLY A 575 -22.12 15.81 15.16
N LYS A 576 -22.04 15.88 16.49
CA LYS A 576 -22.58 17.00 17.29
C LYS A 576 -21.88 18.34 17.04
N GLN A 577 -20.58 18.35 16.74
CA GLN A 577 -19.86 19.57 16.39
C GLN A 577 -20.25 20.05 14.99
N LEU A 578 -20.28 19.14 13.99
CA LEU A 578 -20.69 19.44 12.62
C LEU A 578 -22.17 19.86 12.52
N GLN A 579 -23.05 19.36 13.39
CA GLN A 579 -24.46 19.76 13.44
C GLN A 579 -24.66 21.27 13.71
N LYS A 580 -23.70 21.95 14.37
CA LYS A 580 -23.74 23.41 14.59
C LYS A 580 -23.63 24.23 13.29
N LEU A 581 -23.02 23.65 12.26
CA LEU A 581 -22.94 24.25 10.92
C LEU A 581 -24.26 24.12 10.14
N TYR A 582 -25.26 23.41 10.69
CA TYR A 582 -26.53 23.10 10.02
C TYR A 582 -27.78 23.64 10.75
N VAL A 583 -27.74 23.85 12.06
CA VAL A 583 -28.95 24.07 12.89
C VAL A 583 -29.07 25.50 13.44
N GLU A 584 -30.33 25.91 13.63
CA GLU A 584 -30.89 27.19 14.10
C GLU A 584 -31.11 28.25 12.99
N SER A 585 -32.27 28.92 12.92
CA SER A 585 -33.38 29.00 13.89
C SER A 585 -34.76 28.58 13.33
N ASP A 586 -35.50 27.75 14.07
CA ASP A 586 -36.96 27.53 13.87
C ASP A 586 -37.75 28.47 14.81
N ALA A 587 -37.59 29.78 14.60
CA ALA A 587 -38.05 30.81 15.53
C ALA A 587 -38.61 32.05 14.81
N GLY A 588 -39.91 32.01 14.51
CA GLY A 588 -40.69 33.19 14.12
C GLY A 588 -40.73 33.51 12.62
N TYR A 589 -41.89 33.96 12.17
CA TYR A 589 -42.13 34.42 10.80
C TYR A 589 -41.24 35.62 10.44
N GLY A 590 -40.61 35.60 9.26
CA GLY A 590 -40.25 36.84 8.54
C GLY A 590 -38.77 37.24 8.50
N ALA A 591 -37.83 36.31 8.29
CA ALA A 591 -36.46 36.64 7.88
C ALA A 591 -35.97 35.70 6.75
N SER A 592 -35.08 36.21 5.88
CA SER A 592 -34.61 35.50 4.69
C SER A 592 -33.68 34.32 5.00
N GLN A 593 -33.98 33.14 4.45
CA GLN A 593 -33.18 31.92 4.63
C GLN A 593 -31.78 32.02 3.96
N GLN A 594 -30.76 32.41 4.72
CA GLN A 594 -29.35 32.29 4.32
C GLN A 594 -28.79 30.95 4.82
N LYS A 595 -28.36 30.07 3.91
CA LYS A 595 -27.82 28.73 4.23
C LYS A 595 -26.33 28.85 4.58
N LYS A 596 -25.93 28.41 5.79
CA LYS A 596 -24.53 28.52 6.31
C LYS A 596 -23.44 27.95 5.40
N VAL A 597 -23.75 26.99 4.52
CA VAL A 597 -22.80 26.35 3.59
C VAL A 597 -23.33 26.49 2.15
N LYS A 598 -22.51 27.05 1.25
CA LYS A 598 -22.79 27.32 -0.17
C LYS A 598 -22.68 26.03 -1.00
N SER A 599 -21.55 25.33 -0.92
CA SER A 599 -21.20 24.16 -1.74
C SER A 599 -22.13 22.97 -1.49
N ALA A 600 -22.63 22.39 -2.59
CA ALA A 600 -23.46 21.18 -2.54
C ALA A 600 -22.69 19.96 -2.03
N LEU A 601 -21.39 19.86 -2.33
CA LEU A 601 -20.54 18.75 -1.88
C LEU A 601 -20.34 18.80 -0.37
N LEU A 602 -19.94 19.96 0.18
CA LEU A 602 -19.77 20.13 1.63
C LEU A 602 -21.09 19.90 2.37
N ARG A 603 -22.20 20.46 1.88
CA ARG A 603 -23.53 20.26 2.49
C ARG A 603 -23.91 18.77 2.53
N ARG A 604 -23.63 18.00 1.47
CA ARG A 604 -23.86 16.54 1.44
C ARG A 604 -22.97 15.82 2.46
N LEU A 605 -21.67 16.06 2.46
CA LEU A 605 -20.72 15.39 3.36
C LEU A 605 -21.01 15.69 4.83
N ILE A 606 -21.25 16.96 5.19
CA ILE A 606 -21.62 17.38 6.54
C ILE A 606 -22.95 16.72 6.96
N SER A 607 -23.95 16.67 6.07
CA SER A 607 -25.23 16.02 6.36
C SER A 607 -25.11 14.49 6.57
N THR A 608 -24.19 13.82 5.87
CA THR A 608 -23.91 12.39 6.10
C THR A 608 -23.16 12.16 7.42
N ALA A 609 -22.13 12.95 7.70
CA ALA A 609 -21.34 12.84 8.93
C ALA A 609 -22.11 13.24 10.21
N ALA A 610 -23.00 14.22 10.12
CA ALA A 610 -23.87 14.68 11.22
C ALA A 610 -25.27 14.03 11.20
N SER A 611 -25.41 12.83 10.59
CA SER A 611 -26.70 12.16 10.47
C SER A 611 -27.34 11.85 11.83
N PRO A 612 -28.61 12.24 12.08
CA PRO A 612 -29.26 12.03 13.36
C PRO A 612 -29.50 10.55 13.67
N THR A 613 -29.61 9.68 12.66
CA THR A 613 -29.75 8.22 12.88
C THR A 613 -28.46 7.60 13.42
N VAL A 614 -27.31 7.95 12.83
CA VAL A 614 -25.99 7.50 13.29
C VAL A 614 -25.71 7.99 14.71
N MET A 615 -26.01 9.26 15.01
CA MET A 615 -25.88 9.80 16.36
C MET A 615 -26.83 9.12 17.37
N GLY A 616 -28.08 8.83 16.98
CA GLY A 616 -29.03 8.10 17.81
C GLY A 616 -28.58 6.67 18.12
N HIS A 617 -28.06 5.95 17.11
CA HIS A 617 -27.47 4.63 17.28
C HIS A 617 -26.22 4.68 18.18
N ALA A 618 -25.33 5.65 18.00
CA ALA A 618 -24.15 5.83 18.85
C ALA A 618 -24.52 6.11 20.32
N VAL A 619 -25.52 6.96 20.58
CA VAL A 619 -26.04 7.21 21.94
C VAL A 619 -26.64 5.94 22.56
N LYS A 620 -27.43 5.16 21.79
CA LYS A 620 -28.02 3.89 22.26
C LYS A 620 -26.95 2.86 22.63
N LEU A 621 -25.89 2.73 21.83
CA LEU A 621 -24.78 1.81 22.09
C LEU A 621 -23.99 2.23 23.33
N LEU A 622 -23.63 3.51 23.45
CA LEU A 622 -22.88 4.03 24.60
C LEU A 622 -23.68 3.96 25.91
N SER A 623 -25.00 4.18 25.89
CA SER A 623 -25.82 4.15 27.11
C SER A 623 -25.99 2.77 27.75
N SER A 624 -25.69 1.69 27.02
CA SER A 624 -25.70 0.32 27.55
C SER A 624 -24.41 -0.09 28.30
N LEU A 625 -23.33 0.71 28.18
CA LEU A 625 -21.99 0.41 28.67
C LEU A 625 -21.55 1.38 29.77
N ASN A 626 -20.91 0.85 30.81
CA ASN A 626 -20.28 1.61 31.88
C ASN A 626 -18.84 1.99 31.47
N LYS A 627 -18.59 3.29 31.25
CA LYS A 627 -17.27 3.82 30.87
C LYS A 627 -16.20 3.51 31.92
N ASP A 628 -16.49 3.70 33.21
CA ASP A 628 -15.47 3.55 34.25
C ASP A 628 -15.03 2.09 34.43
N ALA A 629 -15.94 1.14 34.17
CA ALA A 629 -15.61 -0.29 34.12
C ALA A 629 -14.83 -0.65 32.85
N ALA A 630 -15.20 -0.09 31.71
CA ALA A 630 -14.48 -0.27 30.45
C ALA A 630 -13.03 0.23 30.55
N ASP A 631 -12.81 1.47 31.00
CA ASP A 631 -11.48 2.09 31.15
C ASP A 631 -10.56 1.29 32.11
N GLN A 632 -11.13 0.47 33.01
CA GLN A 632 -10.41 -0.44 33.91
C GLN A 632 -10.23 -1.87 33.38
N GLY A 633 -10.84 -2.21 32.23
CA GLY A 633 -10.88 -3.57 31.69
C GLY A 633 -11.81 -4.54 32.44
N ASP A 634 -12.70 -4.03 33.31
CA ASP A 634 -13.60 -4.85 34.12
C ASP A 634 -14.83 -5.29 33.33
N MET A 635 -14.67 -6.41 32.63
CA MET A 635 -15.74 -7.04 31.83
C MET A 635 -16.94 -7.49 32.68
N LEU A 636 -16.78 -7.74 33.99
CA LEU A 636 -17.87 -8.18 34.86
C LEU A 636 -18.85 -7.03 35.16
N ASN A 637 -18.34 -5.80 35.24
CA ASN A 637 -19.10 -4.58 35.52
C ASN A 637 -19.41 -3.71 34.29
N LEU A 638 -18.99 -4.15 33.09
CA LEU A 638 -19.17 -3.43 31.82
C LEU A 638 -20.62 -3.07 31.49
N PHE A 639 -21.54 -4.02 31.50
CA PHE A 639 -22.94 -3.75 31.12
C PHE A 639 -23.71 -3.06 32.25
N VAL A 640 -24.41 -1.98 31.92
CA VAL A 640 -25.29 -1.25 32.84
C VAL A 640 -26.53 -2.11 33.13
N SER A 641 -26.85 -2.34 34.41
CA SER A 641 -27.92 -3.27 34.83
C SER A 641 -29.34 -2.75 34.58
N CYS A 642 -29.78 -2.77 33.32
CA CYS A 642 -31.19 -2.79 32.97
C CYS A 642 -31.67 -4.25 32.93
N THR A 643 -32.44 -4.66 33.95
CA THR A 643 -32.84 -6.06 34.20
C THR A 643 -33.48 -6.77 33.00
N ASN A 644 -34.11 -6.01 32.09
CA ASN A 644 -34.85 -6.54 30.94
C ASN A 644 -33.98 -6.73 29.68
N GLN A 645 -32.74 -6.22 29.63
CA GLN A 645 -31.90 -6.31 28.42
C GLN A 645 -30.91 -7.49 28.43
N PHE A 646 -30.34 -7.82 29.60
CA PHE A 646 -29.29 -8.85 29.72
C PHE A 646 -29.55 -9.80 30.92
N PRO A 647 -30.53 -10.72 30.81
CA PRO A 647 -30.98 -11.54 31.93
C PRO A 647 -29.89 -12.45 32.51
N GLU A 648 -29.01 -13.02 31.67
CA GLU A 648 -27.96 -13.95 32.12
C GLU A 648 -26.87 -13.23 32.95
N ILE A 649 -26.50 -12.00 32.57
CA ILE A 649 -25.60 -11.16 33.39
C ILE A 649 -26.27 -10.83 34.74
N GLY A 650 -27.59 -10.58 34.74
CA GLY A 650 -28.37 -10.40 35.97
C GLY A 650 -28.28 -11.62 36.90
N ARG A 651 -28.53 -12.82 36.37
CA ARG A 651 -28.43 -14.09 37.11
C ARG A 651 -27.01 -14.32 37.64
N GLY A 652 -25.99 -14.15 36.81
CA GLY A 652 -24.59 -14.35 37.21
C GLY A 652 -24.13 -13.36 38.29
N ARG A 653 -24.53 -12.08 38.20
CA ARG A 653 -24.26 -11.08 39.26
C ARG A 653 -24.94 -11.46 40.59
N ILE A 654 -26.17 -11.98 40.56
CA ILE A 654 -26.87 -12.50 41.76
C ILE A 654 -26.13 -13.72 42.34
N ALA A 655 -25.71 -14.68 41.51
CA ALA A 655 -24.97 -15.86 41.96
C ALA A 655 -23.64 -15.49 42.64
N VAL A 656 -22.86 -14.58 42.05
CA VAL A 656 -21.61 -14.06 42.64
C VAL A 656 -21.86 -13.33 43.96
N GLN A 657 -22.95 -12.55 44.06
CA GLN A 657 -23.32 -11.86 45.30
C GLN A 657 -23.72 -12.85 46.40
N LEU A 658 -24.55 -13.87 46.10
CA LEU A 658 -24.94 -14.90 47.06
C LEU A 658 -23.75 -15.73 47.56
N ALA A 659 -22.83 -16.11 46.65
CA ALA A 659 -21.59 -16.81 47.02
C ALA A 659 -20.68 -15.95 47.92
N LYS A 660 -20.65 -14.63 47.69
CA LYS A 660 -19.93 -13.69 48.56
C LYS A 660 -20.59 -13.55 49.93
N GLU A 661 -21.91 -13.39 50.00
CA GLU A 661 -22.65 -13.32 51.26
C GLU A 661 -22.48 -14.59 52.10
N LYS A 662 -22.47 -15.76 51.46
CA LYS A 662 -22.15 -17.06 52.08
C LYS A 662 -20.76 -17.05 52.74
N LEU A 663 -19.75 -16.48 52.08
CA LEU A 663 -18.40 -16.31 52.60
C LEU A 663 -18.34 -15.29 53.76
N ASP A 664 -19.03 -14.16 53.63
CA ASP A 664 -19.12 -13.13 54.68
C ASP A 664 -19.89 -13.61 55.93
N LEU A 665 -20.80 -14.59 55.79
CA LEU A 665 -21.42 -15.26 56.93
C LEU A 665 -20.45 -16.20 57.68
N LEU A 666 -19.50 -16.84 56.99
CA LEU A 666 -18.51 -17.73 57.63
C LEU A 666 -17.58 -16.98 58.60
N ILE A 667 -17.12 -15.77 58.26
CA ILE A 667 -16.26 -15.00 59.19
C ILE A 667 -17.02 -14.62 60.47
N VAL A 668 -18.34 -14.39 60.40
CA VAL A 668 -19.19 -14.16 61.59
C VAL A 668 -19.33 -15.44 62.44
N GLN A 669 -19.32 -16.63 61.83
CA GLN A 669 -19.29 -17.90 62.56
C GLN A 669 -17.93 -18.11 63.26
N TYR A 670 -16.80 -17.92 62.57
CA TYR A 670 -15.47 -18.08 63.19
C TYR A 670 -15.18 -17.03 64.29
N ARG A 671 -15.69 -15.80 64.16
CA ARG A 671 -15.65 -14.79 65.25
C ARG A 671 -16.30 -15.32 66.55
N LYS A 672 -17.40 -16.06 66.43
CA LYS A 672 -18.08 -16.71 67.57
C LYS A 672 -17.31 -17.94 68.06
N GLN A 673 -16.84 -18.79 67.15
CA GLN A 673 -16.16 -20.06 67.47
C GLN A 673 -14.79 -19.86 68.13
N LEU A 674 -14.02 -18.85 67.72
CA LEU A 674 -12.67 -18.56 68.23
C LEU A 674 -12.65 -17.50 69.33
N GLY A 675 -13.78 -16.84 69.63
CA GLY A 675 -13.87 -15.74 70.61
C GLY A 675 -13.20 -14.43 70.18
N VAL A 676 -12.58 -14.37 68.99
CA VAL A 676 -11.87 -13.20 68.47
C VAL A 676 -12.87 -12.24 67.80
N ARG A 677 -13.15 -11.11 68.47
CA ARG A 677 -14.13 -10.11 67.98
C ARG A 677 -13.71 -9.43 66.67
N ASN A 678 -12.42 -9.13 66.51
CA ASN A 678 -11.87 -8.37 65.38
C ASN A 678 -11.22 -9.29 64.33
N LEU A 679 -11.84 -10.44 64.03
CA LEU A 679 -11.33 -11.39 63.04
C LEU A 679 -11.77 -10.96 61.63
N GLU A 680 -10.84 -10.77 60.70
CA GLU A 680 -11.11 -10.37 59.32
C GLU A 680 -10.34 -11.24 58.31
N PHE A 681 -10.84 -11.29 57.09
CA PHE A 681 -10.25 -12.05 55.99
C PHE A 681 -9.05 -11.30 55.39
N MET A 682 -7.85 -11.86 55.55
CA MET A 682 -6.61 -11.21 55.12
C MET A 682 -6.14 -11.72 53.74
N GLY A 683 -5.57 -10.80 52.95
CA GLY A 683 -4.88 -11.09 51.69
C GLY A 683 -3.37 -10.89 51.81
N VAL A 684 -2.57 -11.87 51.38
CA VAL A 684 -1.10 -11.82 51.37
C VAL A 684 -0.57 -12.56 50.15
N SER A 685 0.32 -11.92 49.38
CA SER A 685 1.00 -12.49 48.20
C SER A 685 0.05 -13.17 47.20
N GLY A 686 -1.05 -12.50 46.86
CA GLY A 686 -2.05 -12.98 45.89
C GLY A 686 -3.06 -13.99 46.43
N LYS A 687 -2.83 -14.62 47.60
CA LYS A 687 -3.84 -15.43 48.28
C LYS A 687 -4.73 -14.52 49.13
N THR A 688 -6.05 -14.69 49.02
CA THR A 688 -7.07 -13.88 49.69
C THR A 688 -7.86 -14.73 50.70
N HIS A 689 -8.60 -14.10 51.61
CA HIS A 689 -9.48 -14.79 52.58
C HIS A 689 -8.79 -15.84 53.47
N MET A 690 -7.55 -15.56 53.87
CA MET A 690 -6.88 -16.30 54.94
C MET A 690 -7.32 -15.80 56.31
N ILE A 691 -7.37 -16.70 57.30
CA ILE A 691 -7.53 -16.35 58.71
C ILE A 691 -6.14 -16.35 59.36
N GLU A 692 -5.71 -15.20 59.90
CA GLU A 692 -4.43 -15.04 60.60
C GLU A 692 -4.65 -15.11 62.12
N LEU A 693 -3.95 -16.04 62.79
CA LEU A 693 -4.09 -16.31 64.23
C LEU A 693 -2.73 -16.32 64.94
N PRO A 694 -2.66 -16.02 66.24
CA PRO A 694 -1.46 -16.22 67.06
C PRO A 694 -1.02 -17.69 67.04
N ALA A 695 0.29 -17.94 67.09
CA ALA A 695 0.84 -19.30 67.04
C ALA A 695 0.40 -20.21 68.21
N ASP A 696 0.00 -19.61 69.34
CA ASP A 696 -0.40 -20.33 70.57
C ASP A 696 -1.88 -20.75 70.59
N LEU A 697 -2.67 -20.33 69.60
CA LEU A 697 -4.11 -20.61 69.55
C LEU A 697 -4.39 -22.00 68.93
N ARG A 698 -5.14 -22.86 69.64
CA ARG A 698 -5.53 -24.17 69.10
C ARG A 698 -6.57 -24.00 67.98
N VAL A 699 -6.26 -24.49 66.80
CA VAL A 699 -7.17 -24.56 65.63
C VAL A 699 -7.68 -26.00 65.40
N PRO A 700 -8.81 -26.18 64.71
CA PRO A 700 -9.26 -27.48 64.24
C PRO A 700 -8.24 -28.19 63.34
N SER A 701 -8.16 -29.52 63.41
CA SER A 701 -7.18 -30.34 62.67
C SER A 701 -7.43 -30.46 61.17
N ASN A 702 -8.61 -30.03 60.68
CA ASN A 702 -8.97 -30.00 59.27
C ASN A 702 -8.53 -28.70 58.55
N TRP A 703 -7.89 -27.75 59.25
CA TRP A 703 -7.49 -26.46 58.68
C TRP A 703 -6.13 -26.52 57.97
N VAL A 704 -6.07 -26.03 56.72
CA VAL A 704 -4.86 -26.04 55.90
C VAL A 704 -3.97 -24.85 56.25
N LYS A 705 -2.74 -25.11 56.70
CA LYS A 705 -1.74 -24.06 56.96
C LYS A 705 -1.17 -23.51 55.64
N VAL A 706 -1.34 -22.20 55.40
CA VAL A 706 -0.96 -21.53 54.15
C VAL A 706 0.40 -20.85 54.24
N SER A 707 0.67 -20.19 55.37
CA SER A 707 1.97 -19.56 55.69
C SER A 707 2.11 -19.35 57.21
N SER A 708 3.31 -19.04 57.68
CA SER A 708 3.53 -18.61 59.07
C SER A 708 4.66 -17.60 59.18
N THR A 709 4.47 -16.61 60.05
CA THR A 709 5.52 -15.69 60.52
C THR A 709 6.11 -16.21 61.84
N LYS A 710 6.98 -15.44 62.49
CA LYS A 710 7.49 -15.74 63.84
C LYS A 710 6.47 -15.54 64.98
N ARG A 711 5.29 -14.98 64.70
CA ARG A 711 4.24 -14.67 65.71
C ARG A 711 2.84 -15.18 65.35
N THR A 712 2.59 -15.39 64.06
CA THR A 712 1.25 -15.70 63.53
C THR A 712 1.30 -16.81 62.49
N ILE A 713 0.22 -17.57 62.41
CA ILE A 713 0.01 -18.63 61.42
C ILE A 713 -1.25 -18.30 60.63
N ARG A 714 -1.20 -18.48 59.30
CA ARG A 714 -2.33 -18.24 58.39
C ARG A 714 -2.92 -19.55 57.93
N TYR A 715 -4.23 -19.68 58.07
CA TYR A 715 -4.98 -20.88 57.74
C TYR A 715 -6.09 -20.61 56.72
N HIS A 716 -6.42 -21.65 55.96
CA HIS A 716 -7.70 -21.79 55.28
C HIS A 716 -8.49 -22.93 55.94
N PRO A 717 -9.66 -22.64 56.54
CA PRO A 717 -10.66 -23.65 56.86
C PRO A 717 -11.18 -24.34 55.59
N PRO A 718 -11.56 -25.62 55.63
CA PRO A 718 -12.08 -26.31 54.45
C PRO A 718 -13.44 -25.78 54.00
N GLU A 719 -14.25 -25.24 54.92
CA GLU A 719 -15.54 -24.61 54.58
C GLU A 719 -15.32 -23.29 53.82
N VAL A 720 -14.25 -22.56 54.15
CA VAL A 720 -13.81 -21.35 53.42
C VAL A 720 -13.26 -21.71 52.05
N LEU A 721 -12.49 -22.80 51.91
CA LEU A 721 -12.01 -23.26 50.60
C LEU A 721 -13.19 -23.60 49.68
N ALA A 722 -14.16 -24.38 50.15
CA ALA A 722 -15.35 -24.72 49.37
C ALA A 722 -16.15 -23.47 48.93
N ALA A 723 -16.35 -22.50 49.83
CA ALA A 723 -17.02 -21.23 49.49
C ALA A 723 -16.20 -20.33 48.55
N LEU A 724 -14.87 -20.42 48.58
CA LEU A 724 -13.99 -19.72 47.64
C LEU A 724 -14.02 -20.36 46.25
N ASP A 725 -13.99 -21.69 46.17
CA ASP A 725 -14.07 -22.42 44.89
C ASP A 725 -15.43 -22.20 44.21
N GLU A 726 -16.52 -22.16 44.98
CA GLU A 726 -17.87 -21.78 44.55
C GLU A 726 -17.95 -20.32 44.04
N LEU A 727 -17.33 -19.38 44.77
CA LEU A 727 -17.24 -17.97 44.37
C LEU A 727 -16.35 -17.76 43.13
N LEU A 728 -15.29 -18.55 42.96
CA LEU A 728 -14.46 -18.53 41.77
C LEU A 728 -15.19 -19.11 40.56
N LEU A 729 -15.92 -20.22 40.73
CA LEU A 729 -16.76 -20.81 39.70
C LEU A 729 -17.84 -19.82 39.23
N ALA A 730 -18.62 -19.25 40.14
CA ALA A 730 -19.67 -18.27 39.81
C ALA A 730 -19.12 -17.02 39.10
N ARG A 731 -17.89 -16.58 39.44
CA ARG A 731 -17.21 -15.47 38.75
C ARG A 731 -16.76 -15.83 37.33
N GLU A 732 -16.30 -17.05 37.12
CA GLU A 732 -15.88 -17.54 35.80
C GLU A 732 -17.08 -17.81 34.89
N GLU A 733 -18.18 -18.33 35.45
CA GLU A 733 -19.47 -18.45 34.75
C GLU A 733 -20.02 -17.08 34.36
N LEU A 734 -19.98 -16.08 35.26
CA LEU A 734 -20.32 -14.70 34.93
C LEU A 734 -19.37 -14.13 33.86
N ALA A 735 -18.07 -14.42 33.92
CA ALA A 735 -17.10 -13.98 32.92
C ALA A 735 -17.37 -14.60 31.53
N VAL A 736 -17.78 -15.87 31.46
CA VAL A 736 -18.25 -16.52 30.23
C VAL A 736 -19.52 -15.85 29.72
N ALA A 737 -20.53 -15.64 30.59
CA ALA A 737 -21.78 -14.97 30.21
C ALA A 737 -21.56 -13.54 29.69
N CYS A 738 -20.67 -12.78 30.32
CA CYS A 738 -20.25 -11.44 29.86
C CYS A 738 -19.53 -11.49 28.52
N ARG A 739 -18.66 -12.48 28.25
CA ARG A 739 -18.03 -12.69 26.93
C ARG A 739 -19.08 -12.97 25.86
N THR A 740 -19.94 -13.97 26.05
CA THR A 740 -21.00 -14.30 25.07
C THR A 740 -21.95 -13.13 24.83
N THR A 741 -22.26 -12.34 25.87
CA THR A 741 -23.11 -11.14 25.74
C THR A 741 -22.39 -10.01 24.97
N TRP A 742 -21.08 -9.84 25.17
CA TRP A 742 -20.25 -8.91 24.41
C TRP A 742 -20.16 -9.31 22.93
N ASP A 743 -19.93 -10.59 22.64
CA ASP A 743 -19.89 -11.10 21.26
C ASP A 743 -21.23 -10.88 20.54
N ASN A 744 -22.35 -11.16 21.22
CA ASN A 744 -23.70 -10.91 20.70
C ASN A 744 -23.99 -9.40 20.51
N PHE A 745 -23.50 -8.55 21.42
CA PHE A 745 -23.61 -7.09 21.31
C PHE A 745 -22.83 -6.57 20.09
N LEU A 746 -21.60 -7.05 19.86
CA LEU A 746 -20.82 -6.75 18.66
C LEU A 746 -21.45 -7.32 17.38
N MET A 747 -22.07 -8.52 17.41
CA MET A 747 -22.88 -8.99 16.27
C MET A 747 -24.03 -8.03 15.94
N SER A 748 -24.69 -7.45 16.94
CA SER A 748 -25.80 -6.51 16.72
C SER A 748 -25.36 -5.23 16.00
N PHE A 749 -24.09 -4.82 16.15
CA PHE A 749 -23.52 -3.66 15.46
C PHE A 749 -23.44 -3.85 13.93
N GLY A 750 -23.40 -5.08 13.44
CA GLY A 750 -23.37 -5.38 12.00
C GLY A 750 -24.52 -4.74 11.22
N LYS A 751 -25.69 -4.59 11.84
CA LYS A 751 -26.86 -3.90 11.26
C LYS A 751 -26.67 -2.40 11.05
N TYR A 752 -25.73 -1.79 11.78
CA TYR A 752 -25.43 -0.35 11.72
C TYR A 752 -24.16 -0.04 10.90
N TYR A 753 -23.30 -1.04 10.66
CA TYR A 753 -21.99 -0.89 10.03
C TYR A 753 -21.99 0.01 8.76
N PRO A 754 -22.86 -0.19 7.75
CA PRO A 754 -22.83 0.64 6.54
C PRO A 754 -23.13 2.12 6.79
N GLN A 755 -23.97 2.44 7.79
CA GLN A 755 -24.30 3.82 8.17
C GLN A 755 -23.11 4.52 8.85
N PHE A 756 -22.41 3.79 9.72
CA PHE A 756 -21.20 4.26 10.39
C PHE A 756 -20.03 4.40 9.41
N GLN A 757 -19.89 3.45 8.47
CA GLN A 757 -18.87 3.49 7.42
C GLN A 757 -19.07 4.68 6.48
N ALA A 758 -20.31 4.95 6.03
CA ALA A 758 -20.63 6.12 5.21
C ALA A 758 -20.35 7.45 5.95
N ALA A 759 -20.63 7.53 7.26
CA ALA A 759 -20.28 8.69 8.06
C ALA A 759 -18.76 8.92 8.15
N VAL A 760 -17.95 7.84 8.30
CA VAL A 760 -16.48 7.96 8.30
C VAL A 760 -15.90 8.25 6.92
N GLN A 761 -16.46 7.70 5.84
CA GLN A 761 -16.10 8.09 4.47
C GLN A 761 -16.39 9.59 4.21
N ALA A 762 -17.49 10.12 4.77
CA ALA A 762 -17.79 11.55 4.70
C ALA A 762 -16.80 12.40 5.51
N LEU A 763 -16.41 11.96 6.72
CA LEU A 763 -15.35 12.61 7.51
C LEU A 763 -13.99 12.55 6.80
N ALA A 764 -13.66 11.44 6.15
CA ALA A 764 -12.43 11.28 5.35
C ALA A 764 -12.39 12.29 4.20
N ALA A 765 -13.48 12.43 3.45
CA ALA A 765 -13.57 13.37 2.35
C ALA A 765 -13.52 14.84 2.81
N LEU A 766 -14.04 15.16 4.01
CA LEU A 766 -13.90 16.49 4.62
C LEU A 766 -12.45 16.79 5.04
N ASP A 767 -11.71 15.80 5.53
CA ASP A 767 -10.27 15.91 5.83
C ASP A 767 -9.43 16.12 4.55
N CYS A 768 -9.74 15.38 3.47
CA CYS A 768 -9.14 15.60 2.15
C CYS A 768 -9.39 17.02 1.60
N LEU A 769 -10.62 17.53 1.72
CA LEU A 769 -10.97 18.87 1.25
C LEU A 769 -10.34 19.97 2.12
N HIS A 770 -10.21 19.75 3.43
CA HIS A 770 -9.48 20.64 4.34
C HIS A 770 -7.99 20.67 4.01
N SER A 771 -7.37 19.52 3.73
CA SER A 771 -5.97 19.42 3.25
C SER A 771 -5.72 20.24 1.98
N LEU A 772 -6.60 20.12 0.98
CA LEU A 772 -6.52 20.92 -0.26
C LEU A 772 -6.75 22.42 -0.01
N ALA A 773 -7.56 22.78 0.99
CA ALA A 773 -7.82 24.16 1.39
C ALA A 773 -6.75 24.77 2.31
N ILE A 774 -5.85 23.95 2.88
CA ILE A 774 -4.58 24.42 3.43
C ILE A 774 -3.62 24.72 2.28
N LEU A 775 -3.47 23.79 1.33
CA LEU A 775 -2.54 23.91 0.20
C LEU A 775 -2.83 25.12 -0.70
N SER A 776 -4.11 25.45 -0.92
CA SER A 776 -4.53 26.62 -1.72
C SER A 776 -4.19 27.98 -1.11
N ARG A 777 -3.67 28.03 0.13
CA ARG A 777 -3.24 29.26 0.82
C ARG A 777 -1.76 29.59 0.59
N ASN A 778 -1.01 28.71 -0.07
CA ASN A 778 0.38 28.95 -0.45
C ASN A 778 0.48 30.05 -1.53
N GLU A 779 1.60 30.79 -1.55
CA GLU A 779 1.74 31.93 -2.46
C GLU A 779 1.80 31.48 -3.94
N ASN A 780 1.08 32.20 -4.81
CA ASN A 780 0.93 31.92 -6.24
C ASN A 780 0.36 30.51 -6.54
N TYR A 781 -0.60 30.05 -5.72
CA TYR A 781 -1.50 28.94 -6.05
C TYR A 781 -2.81 29.49 -6.63
N VAL A 782 -3.23 28.99 -7.79
CA VAL A 782 -4.41 29.46 -8.53
C VAL A 782 -5.47 28.36 -8.67
N ARG A 783 -6.74 28.75 -8.75
CA ARG A 783 -7.85 27.85 -9.11
C ARG A 783 -7.76 27.52 -10.61
N PRO A 784 -7.60 26.26 -11.03
CA PRO A 784 -7.59 25.89 -12.44
C PRO A 784 -8.97 26.08 -13.08
N VAL A 785 -8.99 26.51 -14.35
CA VAL A 785 -10.21 26.72 -15.14
C VAL A 785 -10.35 25.59 -16.15
N PHE A 786 -11.39 24.78 -16.01
CA PHE A 786 -11.70 23.71 -16.94
C PHE A 786 -12.61 24.18 -18.08
N VAL A 787 -12.19 23.83 -19.30
CA VAL A 787 -12.83 24.20 -20.57
C VAL A 787 -14.08 23.35 -20.83
N HIS A 788 -14.95 23.73 -21.77
CA HIS A 788 -16.07 22.90 -22.19
C HIS A 788 -15.65 21.74 -23.10
N ASP A 789 -16.43 20.67 -23.07
CA ASP A 789 -16.21 19.43 -23.83
C ASP A 789 -16.40 19.68 -25.35
N ASP A 790 -17.17 20.72 -25.71
CA ASP A 790 -17.38 21.23 -27.07
C ASP A 790 -16.21 22.09 -27.60
N GLU A 791 -15.28 22.52 -26.72
CA GLU A 791 -14.10 23.32 -27.08
C GLU A 791 -12.88 22.42 -27.35
N PRO A 792 -11.96 22.82 -28.24
CA PRO A 792 -10.75 22.07 -28.56
C PRO A 792 -9.87 21.82 -27.31
N SER A 793 -9.29 20.62 -27.24
CA SER A 793 -8.38 20.24 -26.17
C SER A 793 -7.17 21.17 -26.11
N GLN A 794 -6.87 21.68 -24.92
CA GLN A 794 -5.85 22.70 -24.68
C GLN A 794 -5.28 22.58 -23.27
N ILE A 795 -4.01 22.97 -23.11
CA ILE A 795 -3.33 23.14 -21.82
C ILE A 795 -2.55 24.46 -21.90
N HIS A 796 -3.01 25.47 -21.17
CA HIS A 796 -2.37 26.78 -21.04
C HIS A 796 -2.02 27.01 -19.57
N ILE A 797 -0.73 27.06 -19.25
CA ILE A 797 -0.16 27.24 -17.92
C ILE A 797 0.79 28.45 -17.99
N SER A 798 0.52 29.49 -17.22
CA SER A 798 1.42 30.64 -17.07
C SER A 798 2.18 30.57 -15.75
N SER A 799 3.49 30.84 -15.82
CA SER A 799 4.43 30.79 -14.69
C SER A 799 4.27 29.55 -13.79
N GLY A 800 4.11 28.38 -14.42
CA GLY A 800 3.99 27.10 -13.73
C GLY A 800 5.28 26.72 -13.00
N ARG A 801 5.12 26.16 -11.79
CA ARG A 801 6.21 25.72 -10.92
C ARG A 801 6.07 24.23 -10.59
N HIS A 802 7.18 23.55 -10.31
CA HIS A 802 7.17 22.12 -9.98
C HIS A 802 6.80 21.92 -8.49
N PRO A 803 5.66 21.28 -8.15
CA PRO A 803 5.11 21.30 -6.78
C PRO A 803 6.09 20.85 -5.68
N VAL A 804 6.84 19.76 -5.93
CA VAL A 804 7.86 19.25 -5.00
C VAL A 804 9.04 20.23 -4.87
N LEU A 805 9.65 20.63 -5.98
CA LEU A 805 10.88 21.43 -5.97
C LEU A 805 10.64 22.86 -5.46
N GLU A 806 9.43 23.41 -5.62
CA GLU A 806 9.05 24.66 -4.96
C GLU A 806 9.21 24.58 -3.43
N SER A 807 8.74 23.50 -2.81
CA SER A 807 8.85 23.32 -1.35
C SER A 807 10.29 23.15 -0.84
N ILE A 808 11.23 22.83 -1.73
CA ILE A 808 12.65 22.60 -1.42
C ILE A 808 13.52 23.82 -1.74
N LEU A 809 13.23 24.53 -2.84
CA LEU A 809 14.06 25.62 -3.38
C LEU A 809 13.48 27.02 -3.09
N GLY A 810 12.19 27.12 -2.78
CA GLY A 810 11.48 28.39 -2.57
C GLY A 810 11.64 29.35 -3.76
N ASP A 811 11.91 30.61 -3.46
CA ASP A 811 12.08 31.72 -4.42
C ASP A 811 13.18 31.50 -5.48
N ASN A 812 14.03 30.47 -5.33
CA ASN A 812 15.07 30.12 -6.30
C ASN A 812 14.54 29.30 -7.49
N PHE A 813 13.29 28.83 -7.47
CA PHE A 813 12.71 28.08 -8.57
C PHE A 813 12.29 29.00 -9.72
N VAL A 814 12.76 28.74 -10.95
CA VAL A 814 12.41 29.53 -12.14
C VAL A 814 11.09 29.03 -12.74
N PRO A 815 10.00 29.83 -12.73
CA PRO A 815 8.72 29.43 -13.31
C PRO A 815 8.79 29.38 -14.84
N ASN A 816 8.02 28.45 -15.43
CA ASN A 816 7.97 28.21 -16.87
C ASN A 816 6.54 28.26 -17.42
N ASP A 817 6.40 28.81 -18.61
CA ASP A 817 5.14 28.95 -19.33
C ASP A 817 4.95 27.76 -20.30
N THR A 818 3.71 27.27 -20.46
CA THR A 818 3.35 26.17 -21.36
C THR A 818 2.05 26.51 -22.09
N GLU A 819 2.06 26.52 -23.42
CA GLU A 819 0.88 26.70 -24.25
C GLU A 819 0.78 25.57 -25.27
N LEU A 820 -0.34 24.84 -25.23
CA LEU A 820 -0.64 23.66 -26.06
C LEU A 820 -2.13 23.71 -26.47
N HIS A 821 -2.45 23.55 -27.75
CA HIS A 821 -3.82 23.69 -28.27
C HIS A 821 -4.06 22.81 -29.51
N ALA A 822 -5.15 22.05 -29.55
CA ALA A 822 -5.45 21.07 -30.62
C ALA A 822 -5.58 21.67 -32.04
N ASP A 823 -6.19 22.87 -32.16
CA ASP A 823 -6.29 23.58 -33.45
C ASP A 823 -5.02 24.36 -33.83
N GLY A 824 -4.02 24.38 -32.94
CA GLY A 824 -2.75 25.07 -33.10
C GLY A 824 -1.59 24.14 -32.77
N GLU A 825 -0.67 24.62 -31.94
CA GLU A 825 0.48 23.85 -31.48
C GLU A 825 0.07 22.85 -30.39
N TYR A 826 -0.15 21.58 -30.75
CA TYR A 826 -0.40 20.49 -29.78
C TYR A 826 0.84 19.62 -29.53
N CYS A 827 1.98 19.90 -30.17
CA CYS A 827 3.24 19.23 -29.93
C CYS A 827 4.39 20.21 -29.68
N GLN A 828 5.04 20.10 -28.52
CA GLN A 828 6.28 20.81 -28.19
C GLN A 828 7.47 19.85 -28.28
N ILE A 829 8.40 20.10 -29.21
CA ILE A 829 9.71 19.43 -29.25
C ILE A 829 10.69 20.21 -28.37
N VAL A 830 11.09 19.63 -27.24
CA VAL A 830 12.01 20.25 -26.27
C VAL A 830 13.43 19.71 -26.46
N THR A 831 14.38 20.62 -26.68
CA THR A 831 15.79 20.30 -26.96
C THR A 831 16.73 20.88 -25.90
N GLY A 832 17.99 20.43 -25.91
CA GLY A 832 19.05 20.96 -25.06
C GLY A 832 19.52 19.99 -23.95
N PRO A 833 20.30 20.47 -22.97
CA PRO A 833 21.08 19.62 -22.08
C PRO A 833 20.28 18.96 -20.96
N ASN A 834 20.79 17.84 -20.44
CA ASN A 834 20.13 17.11 -19.35
C ASN A 834 20.21 17.88 -18.02
N MET A 835 21.30 18.61 -17.78
CA MET A 835 21.43 19.51 -16.63
C MET A 835 20.66 20.84 -16.77
N GLY A 836 19.94 21.05 -17.88
CA GLY A 836 19.08 22.22 -18.10
C GLY A 836 17.69 22.12 -17.46
N GLY A 837 17.34 20.99 -16.83
CA GLY A 837 16.02 20.82 -16.22
C GLY A 837 14.89 20.47 -17.20
N LYS A 838 15.18 19.95 -18.40
CA LYS A 838 14.15 19.45 -19.35
C LYS A 838 13.17 18.49 -18.67
N SER A 839 13.71 17.50 -17.96
CA SER A 839 12.92 16.48 -17.26
C SER A 839 12.17 17.06 -16.06
N CYS A 840 12.60 18.20 -15.50
CA CYS A 840 11.82 18.96 -14.50
C CYS A 840 10.62 19.66 -15.15
N TYR A 841 10.81 20.35 -16.29
CA TYR A 841 9.72 21.02 -17.01
C TYR A 841 8.60 20.04 -17.40
N ILE A 842 8.94 18.91 -18.03
CA ILE A 842 7.90 17.95 -18.47
C ILE A 842 7.18 17.28 -17.28
N ARG A 843 7.88 17.05 -16.15
CA ARG A 843 7.25 16.61 -14.89
C ARG A 843 6.31 17.68 -14.35
N GLN A 844 6.68 18.96 -14.38
CA GLN A 844 5.85 20.06 -13.88
C GLN A 844 4.48 20.10 -14.60
N VAL A 845 4.44 19.93 -15.93
CA VAL A 845 3.20 19.98 -16.70
C VAL A 845 2.27 18.83 -16.32
N ALA A 846 2.82 17.61 -16.21
CA ALA A 846 2.05 16.44 -15.77
C ALA A 846 1.54 16.57 -14.32
N LEU A 847 2.37 17.06 -13.41
CA LEU A 847 2.01 17.24 -12.00
C LEU A 847 0.95 18.33 -11.79
N ILE A 848 1.04 19.45 -12.53
CA ILE A 848 0.00 20.50 -12.52
C ILE A 848 -1.33 19.93 -13.05
N ALA A 849 -1.31 19.14 -14.13
CA ALA A 849 -2.51 18.48 -14.67
C ALA A 849 -3.14 17.49 -13.66
N ILE A 850 -2.33 16.64 -13.02
CA ILE A 850 -2.78 15.74 -11.93
C ILE A 850 -3.44 16.56 -10.82
N MET A 851 -2.76 17.58 -10.29
CA MET A 851 -3.29 18.42 -9.21
C MET A 851 -4.62 19.10 -9.59
N ALA A 852 -4.74 19.59 -10.82
CA ALA A 852 -5.98 20.21 -11.30
C ALA A 852 -7.14 19.21 -11.34
N GLN A 853 -6.94 18.00 -11.86
CA GLN A 853 -7.97 16.94 -11.93
C GLN A 853 -8.23 16.22 -10.60
N VAL A 854 -7.33 16.33 -9.61
CA VAL A 854 -7.63 16.02 -8.21
C VAL A 854 -8.67 17.01 -7.64
N GLY A 855 -8.83 18.19 -8.23
CA GLY A 855 -9.64 19.29 -7.69
C GLY A 855 -8.85 20.17 -6.70
N SER A 856 -7.53 20.27 -6.89
CA SER A 856 -6.65 21.16 -6.12
C SER A 856 -6.48 22.52 -6.81
N PHE A 857 -6.07 23.52 -6.03
CA PHE A 857 -5.39 24.69 -6.57
C PHE A 857 -3.96 24.28 -6.99
N VAL A 858 -3.36 25.00 -7.94
CA VAL A 858 -2.11 24.60 -8.62
C VAL A 858 -1.07 25.73 -8.59
N PRO A 859 0.25 25.43 -8.49
CA PRO A 859 1.30 26.43 -8.36
C PRO A 859 1.64 27.09 -9.72
N ALA A 860 0.87 28.12 -10.08
CA ALA A 860 0.94 28.85 -11.34
C ALA A 860 0.22 30.20 -11.20
N SER A 861 0.45 31.15 -12.13
CA SER A 861 -0.30 32.43 -12.14
C SER A 861 -1.71 32.28 -12.72
N LEU A 862 -1.88 31.43 -13.74
CA LEU A 862 -3.17 31.07 -14.35
C LEU A 862 -3.02 29.72 -15.07
N VAL A 863 -4.05 28.86 -14.95
CA VAL A 863 -4.17 27.59 -15.66
C VAL A 863 -5.56 27.46 -16.30
N LYS A 864 -5.61 27.30 -17.63
CA LYS A 864 -6.81 26.90 -18.39
C LYS A 864 -6.49 25.56 -19.07
N MET A 865 -7.29 24.50 -18.82
CA MET A 865 -7.05 23.19 -19.45
C MET A 865 -8.32 22.38 -19.70
N HIS A 866 -8.33 21.58 -20.77
CA HIS A 866 -9.34 20.56 -21.00
C HIS A 866 -9.13 19.39 -20.00
N VAL A 867 -10.17 18.57 -19.76
CA VAL A 867 -10.05 17.42 -18.86
C VAL A 867 -9.37 16.27 -19.60
N LEU A 868 -8.25 15.76 -19.08
CA LEU A 868 -7.48 14.69 -19.70
C LEU A 868 -8.04 13.31 -19.30
N ASP A 869 -8.08 12.37 -20.23
CA ASP A 869 -8.49 10.98 -19.97
C ASP A 869 -7.35 10.11 -19.40
N GLY A 870 -6.10 10.47 -19.72
CA GLY A 870 -4.91 9.80 -19.23
C GLY A 870 -3.62 10.59 -19.43
N ILE A 871 -2.63 10.30 -18.59
CA ILE A 871 -1.26 10.81 -18.73
C ILE A 871 -0.32 9.62 -18.94
N TYR A 872 0.36 9.66 -20.08
CA TYR A 872 1.25 8.61 -20.55
C TYR A 872 2.68 9.13 -20.59
N THR A 873 3.56 8.53 -19.78
CA THR A 873 4.97 8.94 -19.71
C THR A 873 5.91 7.82 -20.15
N ARG A 874 6.92 8.21 -20.90
CA ARG A 874 8.17 7.47 -21.05
C ARG A 874 9.31 8.40 -20.63
N MET A 875 9.93 8.13 -19.48
CA MET A 875 11.03 8.94 -18.94
C MET A 875 12.13 8.08 -18.30
N GLY A 876 13.39 8.37 -18.63
CA GLY A 876 14.54 7.73 -18.02
C GLY A 876 14.84 6.32 -18.56
N ALA A 877 15.62 5.57 -17.79
CA ALA A 877 16.00 4.18 -18.09
C ALA A 877 16.01 3.36 -16.79
N SER A 878 15.03 2.47 -16.65
CA SER A 878 15.00 1.40 -15.64
C SER A 878 15.66 0.16 -16.25
N ASP A 879 16.80 -0.26 -15.70
CA ASP A 879 17.55 -1.39 -16.23
C ASP A 879 17.04 -2.72 -15.62
N SER A 880 15.99 -3.33 -16.20
CA SER A 880 15.38 -4.60 -15.75
C SER A 880 16.24 -5.85 -16.02
N ILE A 881 17.54 -5.77 -15.76
CA ILE A 881 18.56 -6.83 -15.96
C ILE A 881 18.15 -8.15 -15.29
N GLN A 882 17.51 -8.09 -14.12
CA GLN A 882 17.04 -9.27 -13.38
C GLN A 882 15.94 -10.05 -14.13
N GLN A 883 15.18 -9.40 -15.01
CA GLN A 883 14.18 -10.07 -15.84
C GLN A 883 14.81 -10.75 -17.07
N GLY A 884 16.01 -10.34 -17.49
CA GLY A 884 16.67 -10.79 -18.73
C GLY A 884 16.17 -10.07 -20.00
N ILE A 885 15.48 -8.94 -19.84
CA ILE A 885 14.93 -8.13 -20.93
C ILE A 885 15.96 -7.05 -21.32
N SER A 886 15.98 -6.67 -22.60
CA SER A 886 16.80 -5.54 -23.07
C SER A 886 16.10 -4.22 -22.78
N THR A 887 16.84 -3.24 -22.26
CA THR A 887 16.32 -1.90 -21.93
C THR A 887 15.70 -1.18 -23.14
N PHE A 888 16.18 -1.48 -24.35
CA PHE A 888 15.60 -0.98 -25.60
C PHE A 888 14.27 -1.68 -25.96
N PHE A 889 14.10 -2.96 -25.62
CA PHE A 889 12.83 -3.67 -25.83
C PHE A 889 11.76 -3.19 -24.84
N GLU A 890 12.15 -2.94 -23.60
CA GLU A 890 11.35 -2.28 -22.57
C GLU A 890 10.88 -0.89 -23.06
N GLU A 891 11.82 -0.02 -23.45
CA GLU A 891 11.58 1.31 -24.08
C GLU A 891 10.61 1.26 -25.28
N LEU A 892 10.74 0.28 -26.18
CA LEU A 892 9.84 0.14 -27.32
C LEU A 892 8.45 -0.39 -26.94
N THR A 893 8.35 -1.26 -25.95
CA THR A 893 7.05 -1.82 -25.53
C THR A 893 6.22 -0.78 -24.77
N GLU A 894 6.87 0.02 -23.92
CA GLU A 894 6.30 1.25 -23.34
C GLU A 894 5.73 2.16 -24.44
N ALA A 895 6.55 2.52 -25.44
CA ALA A 895 6.13 3.38 -26.54
C ALA A 895 4.95 2.80 -27.34
N SER A 896 4.95 1.48 -27.58
CA SER A 896 3.85 0.77 -28.25
C SER A 896 2.54 0.85 -27.46
N GLN A 897 2.59 0.67 -26.13
CA GLN A 897 1.39 0.76 -25.29
C GLN A 897 0.82 2.18 -25.22
N ILE A 898 1.68 3.21 -25.18
CA ILE A 898 1.24 4.61 -25.30
C ILE A 898 0.57 4.84 -26.66
N LEU A 899 1.19 4.40 -27.76
CA LEU A 899 0.63 4.51 -29.11
C LEU A 899 -0.74 3.80 -29.26
N HIS A 900 -0.94 2.67 -28.60
CA HIS A 900 -2.24 2.00 -28.62
C HIS A 900 -3.29 2.73 -27.76
N ASN A 901 -2.96 3.06 -26.51
CA ASN A 901 -3.96 3.43 -25.50
C ASN A 901 -4.29 4.94 -25.43
N CYS A 902 -3.45 5.84 -25.97
CA CYS A 902 -3.75 7.28 -25.99
C CYS A 902 -4.98 7.65 -26.84
N SER A 903 -5.75 8.65 -26.43
CA SER A 903 -6.78 9.34 -27.23
C SER A 903 -6.32 10.76 -27.60
N SER A 904 -7.15 11.50 -28.33
CA SER A 904 -6.94 12.93 -28.62
C SER A 904 -6.93 13.82 -27.37
N CYS A 905 -7.54 13.39 -26.26
CA CYS A 905 -7.57 14.14 -25.00
C CYS A 905 -6.46 13.71 -24.01
N SER A 906 -5.60 12.76 -24.39
CA SER A 906 -4.49 12.32 -23.54
C SER A 906 -3.29 13.27 -23.62
N LEU A 907 -2.58 13.40 -22.50
CA LEU A 907 -1.24 14.01 -22.45
C LEU A 907 -0.17 12.92 -22.59
N VAL A 908 0.60 12.98 -23.65
CA VAL A 908 1.71 12.08 -23.96
C VAL A 908 3.04 12.78 -23.73
N ILE A 909 3.94 12.16 -22.98
CA ILE A 909 5.26 12.70 -22.66
C ILE A 909 6.33 11.65 -22.94
N VAL A 910 7.31 12.01 -23.77
CA VAL A 910 8.36 11.11 -24.24
C VAL A 910 9.72 11.78 -24.05
N ASP A 911 10.57 11.21 -23.20
CA ASP A 911 11.96 11.65 -22.96
C ASP A 911 12.95 10.64 -23.56
N GLU A 912 13.88 11.15 -24.38
CA GLU A 912 15.00 10.43 -25.01
C GLU A 912 14.63 9.09 -25.70
N LEU A 913 13.51 9.03 -26.44
CA LEU A 913 13.13 7.82 -27.18
C LEU A 913 14.16 7.42 -28.24
N GLY A 914 14.49 6.13 -28.28
CA GLY A 914 15.49 5.55 -29.17
C GLY A 914 16.91 5.62 -28.60
N ARG A 915 17.07 5.76 -27.28
CA ARG A 915 18.37 5.85 -26.61
C ARG A 915 19.09 4.50 -26.54
N GLY A 916 18.36 3.39 -26.45
CA GLY A 916 18.93 2.05 -26.30
C GLY A 916 19.50 1.40 -27.57
N THR A 917 19.58 2.10 -28.71
CA THR A 917 19.90 1.52 -30.03
C THR A 917 20.89 2.37 -30.84
N SER A 918 21.13 2.03 -32.11
CA SER A 918 21.98 2.82 -33.01
C SER A 918 21.38 4.21 -33.28
N THR A 919 22.23 5.21 -33.48
CA THR A 919 21.78 6.59 -33.78
C THR A 919 20.99 6.73 -35.09
N TYR A 920 21.04 5.75 -36.00
CA TYR A 920 20.20 5.77 -37.21
C TYR A 920 18.82 5.20 -36.93
N ASP A 921 18.75 4.06 -36.23
CA ASP A 921 17.49 3.39 -35.90
C ASP A 921 16.70 4.20 -34.86
N GLY A 922 17.38 4.75 -33.85
CA GLY A 922 16.77 5.59 -32.82
C GLY A 922 16.13 6.86 -33.40
N VAL A 923 16.79 7.52 -34.34
CA VAL A 923 16.23 8.67 -35.08
C VAL A 923 15.03 8.26 -35.95
N ALA A 924 15.14 7.14 -36.67
CA ALA A 924 14.08 6.68 -37.57
C ALA A 924 12.80 6.28 -36.80
N ILE A 925 12.95 5.52 -35.71
CA ILE A 925 11.85 5.13 -34.83
C ILE A 925 11.23 6.35 -34.18
N ALA A 926 12.04 7.24 -33.57
CA ALA A 926 11.53 8.43 -32.90
C ALA A 926 10.79 9.39 -33.86
N TYR A 927 11.24 9.55 -35.11
CA TYR A 927 10.51 10.31 -36.14
C TYR A 927 9.17 9.63 -36.49
N ALA A 928 9.17 8.31 -36.74
CA ALA A 928 7.96 7.57 -37.11
C ALA A 928 6.91 7.56 -35.98
N THR A 929 7.34 7.37 -34.73
CA THR A 929 6.49 7.46 -33.54
C THR A 929 5.88 8.85 -33.40
N LEU A 930 6.66 9.92 -33.57
CA LEU A 930 6.14 11.29 -33.51
C LEU A 930 5.17 11.58 -34.66
N GLN A 931 5.49 11.18 -35.90
CA GLN A 931 4.60 11.34 -37.06
C GLN A 931 3.28 10.58 -36.86
N TYR A 932 3.28 9.42 -36.19
CA TYR A 932 2.06 8.68 -35.86
C TYR A 932 1.19 9.45 -34.86
N PHE A 933 1.76 9.98 -33.77
CA PHE A 933 1.00 10.81 -32.81
C PHE A 933 0.36 12.02 -33.48
N LEU A 934 1.11 12.76 -34.30
CA LEU A 934 0.61 13.93 -35.04
C LEU A 934 -0.49 13.58 -36.05
N LYS A 935 -0.29 12.51 -36.84
CA LYS A 935 -1.14 12.20 -37.99
C LYS A 935 -2.40 11.39 -37.64
N GLN A 936 -2.30 10.44 -36.71
CA GLN A 936 -3.38 9.50 -36.40
C GLN A 936 -4.11 9.83 -35.10
N LYS A 937 -3.39 10.25 -34.05
CA LYS A 937 -3.97 10.40 -32.70
C LYS A 937 -4.38 11.84 -32.37
N LYS A 938 -3.64 12.85 -32.84
CA LYS A 938 -3.83 14.28 -32.52
C LYS A 938 -3.96 14.54 -31.01
N CYS A 939 -3.17 13.81 -30.22
CA CYS A 939 -3.04 13.98 -28.78
C CYS A 939 -2.08 15.14 -28.45
N ILE A 940 -2.08 15.59 -27.20
CA ILE A 940 -1.14 16.62 -26.75
C ILE A 940 0.21 15.95 -26.41
N VAL A 941 1.30 16.40 -27.04
CA VAL A 941 2.61 15.73 -26.97
C VAL A 941 3.72 16.67 -26.47
N LEU A 942 4.41 16.26 -25.40
CA LEU A 942 5.71 16.79 -25.01
C LEU A 942 6.80 15.80 -25.45
N PHE A 943 7.58 16.16 -26.47
CA PHE A 943 8.60 15.29 -27.06
C PHE A 943 10.02 15.83 -26.81
N VAL A 944 10.77 15.19 -25.92
CA VAL A 944 12.10 15.64 -25.54
C VAL A 944 13.16 14.82 -26.26
N THR A 945 14.08 15.47 -26.98
CA THR A 945 15.07 14.76 -27.79
C THR A 945 16.40 15.50 -27.95
N HIS A 946 17.46 14.71 -28.18
CA HIS A 946 18.78 15.18 -28.63
C HIS A 946 18.96 15.11 -30.14
N TYR A 947 18.02 14.52 -30.87
CA TYR A 947 18.14 14.25 -32.30
C TYR A 947 17.72 15.48 -33.14
N PRO A 948 18.65 16.24 -33.76
CA PRO A 948 18.29 17.50 -34.42
C PRO A 948 17.39 17.30 -35.65
N LYS A 949 17.48 16.12 -36.29
CA LYS A 949 16.65 15.73 -37.44
C LYS A 949 15.15 15.61 -37.12
N ILE A 950 14.76 15.44 -35.85
CA ILE A 950 13.34 15.37 -35.51
C ILE A 950 12.68 16.75 -35.66
N LEU A 951 13.44 17.85 -35.55
CA LEU A 951 12.96 19.20 -35.82
C LEU A 951 12.55 19.42 -37.28
N ASP A 952 13.03 18.60 -38.22
CA ASP A 952 12.61 18.69 -39.62
C ASP A 952 11.11 18.40 -39.80
N ILE A 953 10.46 17.69 -38.87
CA ILE A 953 9.00 17.44 -38.89
C ILE A 953 8.17 18.72 -38.81
N GLN A 954 8.73 19.82 -38.27
CA GLN A 954 8.11 21.15 -38.28
C GLN A 954 7.90 21.69 -39.71
N LYS A 955 8.68 21.22 -40.70
CA LYS A 955 8.47 21.56 -42.12
C LYS A 955 7.23 20.88 -42.70
N GLU A 956 6.91 19.69 -42.20
CA GLU A 956 5.74 18.88 -42.57
C GLU A 956 4.48 19.38 -41.85
N PHE A 957 4.56 19.72 -40.57
CA PHE A 957 3.43 20.12 -39.70
C PHE A 957 3.57 21.54 -39.12
N LYS A 958 3.73 22.54 -40.01
CA LYS A 958 4.09 23.94 -39.66
C LYS A 958 3.23 24.67 -38.63
N SER A 959 1.96 24.29 -38.49
CA SER A 959 1.01 24.93 -37.56
C SER A 959 0.82 24.17 -36.26
N SER A 960 1.44 22.99 -36.11
CA SER A 960 1.11 22.03 -35.04
C SER A 960 2.29 21.59 -34.19
N VAL A 961 3.52 21.93 -34.59
CA VAL A 961 4.76 21.53 -33.93
C VAL A 961 5.60 22.75 -33.61
N GLY A 962 5.79 23.02 -32.32
CA GLY A 962 6.72 24.02 -31.81
C GLY A 962 8.07 23.41 -31.48
N ALA A 963 9.13 24.21 -31.63
CA ALA A 963 10.49 23.85 -31.26
C ALA A 963 10.96 24.75 -30.11
N TYR A 964 11.49 24.14 -29.05
CA TYR A 964 11.92 24.84 -27.84
C TYR A 964 13.28 24.33 -27.36
N HIS A 965 13.93 25.15 -26.54
CA HIS A 965 15.13 24.78 -25.80
C HIS A 965 15.16 25.44 -24.42
N VAL A 966 15.92 24.85 -23.50
CA VAL A 966 16.26 25.51 -22.23
C VAL A 966 17.31 26.59 -22.50
N SER A 967 17.02 27.81 -22.06
CA SER A 967 17.95 28.94 -22.17
C SER A 967 19.13 28.86 -21.20
N TYR A 968 20.26 29.42 -21.64
CA TYR A 968 21.50 29.55 -20.88
C TYR A 968 22.24 30.82 -21.34
N LEU A 969 22.96 31.45 -20.43
CA LEU A 969 23.89 32.55 -20.74
C LEU A 969 25.28 31.99 -21.02
N THR A 970 25.97 32.55 -22.01
CA THR A 970 27.43 32.39 -22.17
C THR A 970 28.11 33.71 -21.84
N SER A 971 28.56 33.85 -20.60
CA SER A 971 29.28 35.05 -20.16
C SER A 971 30.70 35.03 -20.73
N GLN A 972 31.08 36.11 -21.41
CA GLN A 972 32.46 36.40 -21.78
C GLN A 972 33.02 37.38 -20.75
N LYS A 973 33.73 36.88 -19.74
CA LYS A 973 34.55 37.72 -18.86
C LYS A 973 35.80 38.15 -19.63
N PRO A 974 35.97 39.43 -20.03
CA PRO A 974 37.27 39.89 -20.49
C PRO A 974 38.23 39.80 -19.30
N LEU A 975 39.40 39.19 -19.52
CA LEU A 975 40.49 39.26 -18.55
C LEU A 975 41.00 40.70 -18.53
N GLU A 976 40.83 41.40 -17.40
CA GLU A 976 41.57 42.62 -17.13
C GLU A 976 43.05 42.27 -17.02
N ILE A 977 43.82 42.66 -18.04
CA ILE A 977 45.26 42.42 -18.10
C ILE A 977 45.92 43.40 -17.13
N THR A 978 46.35 42.89 -15.97
CA THR A 978 47.37 43.56 -15.16
C THR A 978 48.71 43.41 -15.87
N GLU A 979 49.44 44.52 -16.05
CA GLU A 979 50.64 44.56 -16.89
C GLU A 979 51.86 43.89 -16.24
N SER A 980 51.98 42.58 -16.37
CA SER A 980 53.23 41.86 -16.12
C SER A 980 53.36 40.57 -16.93
N GLU A 981 54.59 40.32 -17.42
CA GLU A 981 55.08 39.11 -18.10
C GLU A 981 54.62 38.88 -19.55
N SER A 982 55.56 39.06 -20.47
CA SER A 982 55.41 38.82 -21.91
C SER A 982 55.71 37.36 -22.28
N ILE A 983 54.68 36.60 -22.66
CA ILE A 983 54.82 35.28 -23.30
C ILE A 983 54.10 35.27 -24.65
N SER A 984 54.66 34.52 -25.60
CA SER A 984 54.33 34.58 -27.03
C SER A 984 52.92 34.09 -27.40
N SER A 985 52.38 34.68 -28.47
CA SER A 985 51.10 34.40 -29.11
C SER A 985 50.83 32.92 -29.45
N ALA A 986 49.72 32.38 -28.92
CA ALA A 986 48.85 31.42 -29.61
C ALA A 986 47.46 31.35 -28.94
N ASP A 987 47.41 30.92 -27.68
CA ASP A 987 46.17 30.58 -26.98
C ASP A 987 45.62 31.71 -26.10
N LYS A 988 44.84 32.63 -26.69
CA LYS A 988 43.89 33.45 -25.90
C LYS A 988 42.67 32.61 -25.53
N LEU A 989 42.82 31.80 -24.47
CA LEU A 989 41.79 30.89 -23.98
C LEU A 989 40.60 31.65 -23.37
N CYS A 990 39.65 32.07 -24.20
CA CYS A 990 38.43 32.75 -23.77
C CYS A 990 37.53 31.76 -22.98
N HIS A 991 37.55 31.87 -21.66
CA HIS A 991 36.66 31.14 -20.76
C HIS A 991 35.21 31.65 -20.92
N LYS A 992 34.48 31.05 -21.86
CA LYS A 992 33.02 31.16 -21.94
C LYS A 992 32.39 30.40 -20.77
N GLU A 993 31.97 31.13 -19.75
CA GLU A 993 31.28 30.60 -18.58
C GLU A 993 29.80 30.40 -18.93
N VAL A 994 29.30 29.15 -18.84
CA VAL A 994 27.90 28.83 -19.15
C VAL A 994 27.08 28.83 -17.86
N THR A 995 26.05 29.66 -17.79
CA THR A 995 25.11 29.70 -16.67
C THR A 995 23.73 29.27 -17.17
N PHE A 996 23.14 28.25 -16.54
CA PHE A 996 21.79 27.78 -16.88
C PHE A 996 20.75 28.76 -16.34
N LEU A 997 19.79 29.15 -17.18
CA LEU A 997 18.68 30.03 -16.76
C LEU A 997 17.41 29.27 -16.39
N TYR A 998 17.33 27.97 -16.71
CA TYR A 998 16.17 27.09 -16.45
C TYR A 998 14.82 27.56 -17.03
N LYS A 999 14.79 28.64 -17.80
CA LYS A 999 13.61 29.10 -18.56
C LYS A 999 13.59 28.54 -19.98
N LEU A 1000 12.45 28.01 -20.39
CA LEU A 1000 12.17 27.55 -21.75
C LEU A 1000 12.01 28.74 -22.71
N VAL A 1001 12.59 28.62 -23.91
CA VAL A 1001 12.54 29.63 -24.98
C VAL A 1001 12.30 28.93 -26.32
N THR A 1002 11.58 29.59 -27.23
CA THR A 1002 11.31 29.11 -28.59
C THR A 1002 12.59 29.02 -29.44
N GLY A 1003 12.57 28.15 -30.44
CA GLY A 1003 13.73 27.81 -31.27
C GLY A 1003 14.54 26.63 -30.72
N ALA A 1004 15.49 26.15 -31.52
CA ALA A 1004 16.33 24.99 -31.21
C ALA A 1004 17.63 25.38 -30.49
N SER A 1005 18.15 24.49 -29.63
CA SER A 1005 19.43 24.68 -28.94
C SER A 1005 20.62 24.76 -29.91
N ASP A 1006 21.61 25.62 -29.63
CA ASP A 1006 22.88 25.64 -30.37
C ASP A 1006 23.57 24.27 -30.36
N LYS A 1007 24.00 23.84 -31.55
CA LYS A 1007 24.74 22.59 -31.79
C LYS A 1007 26.03 22.47 -30.97
N SER A 1008 26.66 23.59 -30.60
CA SER A 1008 27.94 23.60 -29.89
C SER A 1008 27.84 23.25 -28.39
N PHE A 1009 26.63 23.08 -27.84
CA PHE A 1009 26.40 23.03 -26.40
C PHE A 1009 27.24 21.98 -25.65
N GLY A 1010 27.25 20.72 -26.09
CA GLY A 1010 27.94 19.63 -25.37
C GLY A 1010 29.44 19.87 -25.21
N LEU A 1011 30.07 20.53 -26.18
CA LEU A 1011 31.47 20.92 -26.15
C LEU A 1011 31.76 22.04 -25.14
N ASN A 1012 30.74 22.81 -24.73
CA ASN A 1012 30.87 23.83 -23.69
C ASN A 1012 30.72 23.23 -22.27
N VAL A 1013 29.85 22.24 -22.07
CA VAL A 1013 29.85 21.47 -20.81
C VAL A 1013 31.13 20.64 -20.64
N ALA A 1014 31.72 20.12 -21.72
CA ALA A 1014 33.05 19.51 -21.66
C ALA A 1014 34.15 20.47 -21.14
N LYS A 1015 34.03 21.79 -21.40
CA LYS A 1015 34.93 22.81 -20.84
C LYS A 1015 34.68 23.04 -19.34
N LEU A 1016 33.40 23.09 -18.93
CA LEU A 1016 33.04 23.18 -17.51
C LEU A 1016 33.54 21.97 -16.70
N ALA A 1017 33.47 20.78 -17.28
CA ALA A 1017 34.02 19.54 -16.72
C ALA A 1017 35.56 19.43 -16.82
N GLN A 1018 36.25 20.51 -17.22
CA GLN A 1018 37.71 20.63 -17.28
C GLN A 1018 38.42 19.58 -18.16
N LEU A 1019 37.76 19.10 -19.24
CA LEU A 1019 38.43 18.23 -20.21
C LEU A 1019 39.57 19.00 -20.92
N PRO A 1020 40.67 18.32 -21.32
CA PRO A 1020 41.79 18.98 -21.98
C PRO A 1020 41.37 19.72 -23.26
N ALA A 1021 41.84 20.96 -23.42
CA ALA A 1021 41.45 21.82 -24.55
C ALA A 1021 41.74 21.18 -25.92
N SER A 1022 42.80 20.38 -26.04
CA SER A 1022 43.15 19.60 -27.24
C SER A 1022 42.12 18.51 -27.57
N CYS A 1023 41.54 17.84 -26.57
CA CYS A 1023 40.44 16.89 -26.75
C CYS A 1023 39.17 17.61 -27.22
N ILE A 1024 38.85 18.76 -26.63
CA ILE A 1024 37.65 19.55 -26.97
C ILE A 1024 37.76 20.14 -28.38
N ALA A 1025 38.93 20.66 -28.77
CA ALA A 1025 39.19 21.14 -30.12
C ALA A 1025 39.07 20.02 -31.17
N ARG A 1026 39.62 18.83 -30.89
CA ARG A 1026 39.49 17.66 -31.77
C ARG A 1026 38.05 17.15 -31.86
N ALA A 1027 37.29 17.19 -30.75
CA ALA A 1027 35.88 16.83 -30.74
C ALA A 1027 35.03 17.81 -31.56
N ALA A 1028 35.33 19.12 -31.52
CA ALA A 1028 34.66 20.13 -32.34
C ALA A 1028 34.86 19.88 -33.85
N VAL A 1029 36.10 19.57 -34.27
CA VAL A 1029 36.41 19.22 -35.67
C VAL A 1029 35.68 17.94 -36.08
N MET A 1030 35.64 16.91 -35.22
CA MET A 1030 34.95 15.66 -35.51
C MET A 1030 33.44 15.84 -35.62
N ALA A 1031 32.81 16.65 -34.75
CA ALA A 1031 31.38 16.94 -34.80
C ALA A 1031 31.01 17.67 -36.11
N ALA A 1032 31.75 18.72 -36.47
CA ALA A 1032 31.53 19.46 -37.72
C ALA A 1032 31.72 18.56 -38.96
N LYS A 1033 32.70 17.64 -38.93
CA LYS A 1033 32.89 16.64 -39.99
C LYS A 1033 31.68 15.70 -40.11
N LEU A 1034 31.22 15.12 -39.00
CA LEU A 1034 30.08 14.19 -38.98
C LEU A 1034 28.79 14.86 -39.45
N GLU A 1035 28.56 16.14 -39.11
CA GLU A 1035 27.44 16.91 -39.66
C GLU A 1035 27.52 17.04 -41.19
N SER A 1036 28.69 17.37 -41.75
CA SER A 1036 28.88 17.47 -43.21
C SER A 1036 28.62 16.14 -43.92
N GLU A 1037 29.22 15.04 -43.43
CA GLU A 1037 29.04 13.70 -44.00
C GLU A 1037 27.57 13.25 -43.98
N VAL A 1038 26.81 13.62 -42.93
CA VAL A 1038 25.38 13.33 -42.78
C VAL A 1038 24.51 14.21 -43.69
N SER A 1039 24.87 15.48 -43.90
CA SER A 1039 24.15 16.39 -44.81
C SER A 1039 24.39 16.03 -46.29
N GLU A 1040 25.62 15.69 -46.68
CA GLU A 1040 25.95 15.31 -48.06
C GLU A 1040 25.24 14.02 -48.50
N HIS A 1041 25.16 13.03 -47.60
CA HIS A 1041 24.44 11.76 -47.87
C HIS A 1041 22.92 11.94 -48.06
N LEU A 1042 22.32 13.01 -47.53
CA LEU A 1042 20.91 13.35 -47.75
C LEU A 1042 20.71 14.06 -49.10
N GLY A 1043 21.46 15.13 -49.36
CA GLY A 1043 21.34 15.89 -50.62
C GLY A 1043 21.60 15.03 -51.87
N SER A 1044 22.52 14.07 -51.78
CA SER A 1044 22.80 13.12 -52.89
C SER A 1044 21.68 12.10 -53.15
N LYS A 1045 20.69 11.94 -52.25
CA LYS A 1045 19.51 11.08 -52.45
C LYS A 1045 18.31 11.84 -53.00
N GLU A 1046 17.99 13.02 -52.46
CA GLU A 1046 16.91 13.87 -52.98
C GLU A 1046 17.15 14.27 -54.44
N GLY A 1047 18.40 14.64 -54.77
CA GLY A 1047 18.82 14.94 -56.14
C GLY A 1047 18.81 13.74 -57.12
N ARG A 1048 18.65 12.50 -56.62
CA ARG A 1048 18.42 11.31 -57.45
C ARG A 1048 16.95 11.02 -57.67
N LEU A 1049 16.09 11.18 -56.64
CA LEU A 1049 14.66 10.90 -56.77
C LEU A 1049 13.99 11.84 -57.79
N ILE A 1050 14.32 13.14 -57.74
CA ILE A 1050 13.73 14.18 -58.61
C ILE A 1050 14.13 14.02 -60.09
N LYS A 1051 15.25 13.32 -60.38
CA LYS A 1051 15.69 13.06 -61.77
C LYS A 1051 15.06 11.84 -62.43
N VAL A 1052 14.47 10.92 -61.67
CA VAL A 1052 13.79 9.72 -62.23
C VAL A 1052 12.38 10.07 -62.73
N SER A 1053 11.75 11.11 -62.18
CA SER A 1053 10.40 11.55 -62.54
C SER A 1053 10.29 12.41 -63.83
N SER A 1054 11.41 12.69 -64.52
CA SER A 1054 11.42 13.65 -65.65
C SER A 1054 11.95 13.10 -66.98
N GLN A 1055 12.33 11.82 -67.06
CA GLN A 1055 12.77 11.17 -68.29
C GLN A 1055 12.35 9.69 -68.30
N ASN A 1056 11.20 9.40 -68.92
CA ASN A 1056 10.88 8.15 -69.64
C ASN A 1056 9.44 8.20 -70.18
N GLU A 1057 9.23 8.99 -71.25
CA GLU A 1057 8.21 8.65 -72.25
C GLU A 1057 8.91 7.99 -73.44
N ASN A 1058 8.23 7.04 -74.08
CA ASN A 1058 8.66 6.17 -75.18
C ASN A 1058 9.43 4.90 -74.78
N LEU A 1059 9.15 3.84 -75.56
CA LEU A 1059 9.73 2.50 -75.49
C LEU A 1059 11.08 2.47 -76.28
N ASP A 1060 11.89 1.40 -76.32
CA ASP A 1060 11.62 -0.02 -76.08
C ASP A 1060 12.89 -0.83 -75.80
N HIS A 1061 12.74 -2.04 -75.23
CA HIS A 1061 13.62 -3.25 -75.28
C HIS A 1061 15.17 -3.14 -75.11
N SER A 1062 15.91 -4.08 -74.48
CA SER A 1062 15.58 -5.31 -73.74
C SER A 1062 16.85 -5.87 -73.03
N SER A 1063 16.79 -7.11 -72.51
CA SER A 1063 17.87 -7.95 -71.94
C SER A 1063 18.61 -7.45 -70.69
N GLU A 1064 18.18 -7.94 -69.52
CA GLU A 1064 19.02 -8.46 -68.40
C GLU A 1064 18.16 -8.91 -67.19
N LEU A 1065 16.89 -8.48 -67.10
CA LEU A 1065 15.97 -8.77 -65.98
C LEU A 1065 15.16 -10.10 -66.08
N SER A 1066 15.45 -10.98 -67.04
CA SER A 1066 14.50 -12.03 -67.49
C SER A 1066 14.29 -13.25 -66.58
N GLU A 1067 15.04 -13.39 -65.48
CA GLU A 1067 14.91 -14.56 -64.58
C GLU A 1067 14.35 -14.24 -63.19
N PHE A 1068 14.38 -12.98 -62.72
CA PHE A 1068 13.87 -12.63 -61.37
C PHE A 1068 12.41 -12.14 -61.36
N CYS A 1069 11.83 -11.81 -62.53
CA CYS A 1069 10.45 -11.30 -62.61
C CYS A 1069 9.36 -12.38 -62.64
N LYS A 1070 9.69 -13.65 -62.95
CA LYS A 1070 8.69 -14.70 -63.17
C LYS A 1070 7.85 -15.02 -61.93
N GLU A 1071 8.46 -15.00 -60.74
CA GLU A 1071 7.74 -15.25 -59.48
C GLU A 1071 6.75 -14.14 -59.09
N GLN A 1072 6.79 -12.96 -59.73
CA GLN A 1072 5.87 -11.86 -59.47
C GLN A 1072 4.65 -11.81 -60.40
N GLU A 1073 4.74 -12.36 -61.62
CA GLU A 1073 3.61 -12.36 -62.56
C GLU A 1073 2.49 -13.33 -62.12
N ASP A 1074 2.86 -14.53 -61.67
CA ASP A 1074 1.92 -15.55 -61.18
C ASP A 1074 1.07 -15.05 -59.99
N PHE A 1075 1.70 -14.33 -59.05
CA PHE A 1075 1.00 -13.73 -57.90
C PHE A 1075 0.04 -12.61 -58.32
N ALA A 1076 0.40 -11.83 -59.35
CA ALA A 1076 -0.46 -10.77 -59.86
C ALA A 1076 -1.71 -11.33 -60.57
N ASP A 1077 -1.59 -12.44 -61.29
CA ASP A 1077 -2.72 -13.09 -61.95
C ASP A 1077 -3.61 -13.87 -60.97
N LEU A 1078 -3.05 -14.49 -59.92
CA LEU A 1078 -3.85 -15.04 -58.80
C LEU A 1078 -4.65 -13.93 -58.10
N ALA A 1079 -4.05 -12.77 -57.83
CA ALA A 1079 -4.76 -11.63 -57.25
C ALA A 1079 -5.90 -11.12 -58.16
N LYS A 1080 -5.67 -11.01 -59.48
CA LYS A 1080 -6.73 -10.68 -60.46
C LYS A 1080 -7.84 -11.74 -60.50
N ALA A 1081 -7.50 -13.02 -60.37
CA ALA A 1081 -8.48 -14.11 -60.34
C ALA A 1081 -9.37 -14.02 -59.10
N CYS A 1082 -8.77 -13.86 -57.90
CA CYS A 1082 -9.52 -13.61 -56.66
C CYS A 1082 -10.45 -12.40 -56.78
N HIS A 1083 -9.97 -11.28 -57.34
CA HIS A 1083 -10.78 -10.07 -57.53
C HIS A 1083 -11.98 -10.31 -58.48
N LYS A 1084 -11.81 -11.12 -59.54
CA LYS A 1084 -12.90 -11.51 -60.44
C LYS A 1084 -13.91 -12.46 -59.79
N VAL A 1085 -13.46 -13.41 -58.97
CA VAL A 1085 -14.37 -14.29 -58.19
C VAL A 1085 -15.22 -13.46 -57.23
N LEU A 1086 -14.59 -12.52 -56.51
CA LEU A 1086 -15.28 -11.62 -55.58
C LEU A 1086 -16.28 -10.71 -56.30
N PHE A 1087 -15.91 -10.16 -57.47
CA PHE A 1087 -16.81 -9.40 -58.34
C PHE A 1087 -18.05 -10.22 -58.75
N TYR A 1088 -17.88 -11.42 -59.31
CA TYR A 1088 -19.02 -12.25 -59.72
C TYR A 1088 -19.89 -12.72 -58.55
N MET A 1089 -19.33 -12.91 -57.36
CA MET A 1089 -20.11 -13.17 -56.13
C MET A 1089 -20.91 -11.94 -55.69
N MET A 1090 -20.35 -10.73 -55.75
CA MET A 1090 -21.10 -9.50 -55.44
C MET A 1090 -22.17 -9.19 -56.49
N SER A 1091 -21.93 -9.48 -57.78
CA SER A 1091 -22.98 -9.43 -58.81
C SER A 1091 -24.11 -10.41 -58.52
N ALA A 1092 -23.79 -11.65 -58.15
CA ALA A 1092 -24.79 -12.66 -57.80
C ALA A 1092 -25.67 -12.24 -56.59
N LEU A 1093 -25.11 -11.55 -55.60
CA LEU A 1093 -25.84 -11.04 -54.44
C LEU A 1093 -26.83 -9.91 -54.78
N ASN A 1094 -26.64 -9.20 -55.91
CA ASN A 1094 -27.46 -8.07 -56.34
C ASN A 1094 -28.44 -8.41 -57.48
N GLU A 1095 -28.39 -9.62 -58.04
CA GLU A 1095 -29.29 -10.09 -59.11
C GLU A 1095 -30.60 -10.65 -58.53
N ALA A 1096 -31.73 -10.08 -58.95
CA ALA A 1096 -33.06 -10.54 -58.53
C ALA A 1096 -33.55 -11.78 -59.31
N GLU A 1097 -32.98 -12.05 -60.50
CA GLU A 1097 -33.32 -13.19 -61.33
C GLU A 1097 -32.49 -14.43 -60.94
N PRO A 1098 -33.09 -15.54 -60.47
CA PRO A 1098 -32.34 -16.69 -59.96
C PRO A 1098 -31.50 -17.37 -61.05
N VAL A 1099 -31.87 -17.24 -62.32
CA VAL A 1099 -31.09 -17.76 -63.46
C VAL A 1099 -29.77 -16.98 -63.62
N ASN A 1100 -29.80 -15.65 -63.49
CA ASN A 1100 -28.62 -14.78 -63.60
C ASN A 1100 -27.70 -14.94 -62.39
N MET A 1101 -28.27 -15.04 -61.19
CA MET A 1101 -27.54 -15.36 -59.96
C MET A 1101 -26.79 -16.70 -60.10
N LEU A 1102 -27.46 -17.75 -60.55
CA LEU A 1102 -26.85 -19.08 -60.73
C LEU A 1102 -25.78 -19.09 -61.86
N CYS A 1103 -25.95 -18.27 -62.90
CA CYS A 1103 -24.94 -18.07 -63.94
C CYS A 1103 -23.68 -17.38 -63.39
N SER A 1104 -23.86 -16.31 -62.61
CA SER A 1104 -22.76 -15.57 -61.99
C SER A 1104 -21.99 -16.42 -60.98
N LEU A 1105 -22.68 -17.23 -60.17
CA LEU A 1105 -22.05 -18.17 -59.24
C LEU A 1105 -21.30 -19.32 -59.95
N LYS A 1106 -21.77 -19.78 -61.12
CA LYS A 1106 -21.01 -20.71 -61.97
C LYS A 1106 -19.73 -20.08 -62.49
N ASN A 1107 -19.80 -18.85 -63.02
CA ASN A 1107 -18.62 -18.13 -63.50
C ASN A 1107 -17.59 -17.89 -62.38
N ALA A 1108 -18.04 -17.53 -61.17
CA ALA A 1108 -17.17 -17.42 -59.99
C ALA A 1108 -16.49 -18.76 -59.65
N ARG A 1109 -17.26 -19.86 -59.64
CA ARG A 1109 -16.74 -21.22 -59.39
C ARG A 1109 -15.73 -21.68 -60.45
N ASP A 1110 -15.99 -21.42 -61.73
CA ASP A 1110 -15.15 -21.89 -62.84
C ASP A 1110 -13.88 -21.05 -63.02
N ILE A 1111 -13.82 -19.84 -62.44
CA ILE A 1111 -12.57 -19.08 -62.28
C ILE A 1111 -11.79 -19.62 -61.07
N ALA A 1112 -12.47 -19.89 -59.95
CA ALA A 1112 -11.83 -20.41 -58.74
C ALA A 1112 -11.18 -21.79 -58.95
N SER A 1113 -11.86 -22.72 -59.64
CA SER A 1113 -11.31 -24.07 -59.93
C SER A 1113 -10.04 -24.00 -60.79
N LYS A 1114 -10.06 -23.24 -61.89
CA LYS A 1114 -8.89 -23.02 -62.75
C LYS A 1114 -7.72 -22.37 -62.02
N SER A 1115 -8.00 -21.52 -61.04
CA SER A 1115 -6.95 -20.90 -60.20
C SER A 1115 -6.29 -21.94 -59.29
N ILE A 1116 -7.10 -22.82 -58.67
CA ILE A 1116 -6.61 -23.88 -57.78
C ILE A 1116 -5.75 -24.89 -58.55
N ASP A 1117 -6.21 -25.34 -59.73
CA ASP A 1117 -5.47 -26.29 -60.56
C ASP A 1117 -4.11 -25.72 -61.02
N HIS A 1118 -3.99 -24.39 -61.20
CA HIS A 1118 -2.73 -23.74 -61.56
C HIS A 1118 -1.73 -23.65 -60.39
N THR A 1119 -2.22 -23.51 -59.15
CA THR A 1119 -1.37 -23.48 -57.95
C THR A 1119 -0.87 -24.85 -57.49
N GLY A 1120 -1.38 -25.95 -58.06
CA GLY A 1120 -1.12 -27.32 -57.60
C GLY A 1120 0.34 -27.80 -57.71
N ASP A 1121 1.08 -27.32 -58.71
CA ASP A 1121 2.45 -27.78 -59.00
C ASP A 1121 3.55 -26.96 -58.28
N MET A 1122 3.18 -25.91 -57.53
CA MET A 1122 4.12 -24.94 -56.93
C MET A 1122 4.47 -25.18 -55.43
N LEU A 1123 4.11 -26.33 -54.85
CA LEU A 1123 4.40 -26.64 -53.44
C LEU A 1123 5.17 -27.97 -53.26
N PRO A 1124 6.36 -27.97 -52.61
CA PRO A 1124 7.11 -29.20 -52.36
C PRO A 1124 6.42 -30.08 -51.30
N LEU A 1125 6.26 -31.36 -51.60
CA LEU A 1125 5.53 -32.36 -50.80
C LEU A 1125 6.25 -32.73 -49.48
N SER A 1126 6.18 -31.84 -48.49
CA SER A 1126 6.48 -32.15 -47.09
C SER A 1126 5.60 -31.31 -46.15
N PHE A 1127 5.20 -31.89 -45.01
CA PHE A 1127 4.36 -31.26 -43.96
C PHE A 1127 2.87 -30.97 -44.25
N ILE A 1128 2.13 -31.90 -44.86
CA ILE A 1128 0.67 -32.02 -44.62
C ILE A 1128 0.27 -33.48 -44.33
N PRO A 1129 -0.19 -33.81 -43.11
CA PRO A 1129 -0.88 -35.08 -42.84
C PRO A 1129 -2.25 -35.12 -43.52
N THR A 1130 -2.57 -36.24 -44.19
CA THR A 1130 -3.74 -36.36 -45.06
C THR A 1130 -5.08 -36.37 -44.31
N LYS A 1131 -5.84 -35.27 -44.36
CA LYS A 1131 -7.33 -35.27 -44.34
C LYS A 1131 -7.96 -33.88 -44.59
N ARG A 1132 -8.24 -33.56 -45.87
CA ARG A 1132 -9.43 -32.79 -46.32
C ARG A 1132 -9.55 -32.81 -47.84
N ARG A 1133 -10.42 -33.70 -48.34
CA ARG A 1133 -10.93 -33.71 -49.71
C ARG A 1133 -12.41 -34.13 -49.68
N GLN A 1134 -13.20 -33.22 -49.11
CA GLN A 1134 -14.67 -33.19 -49.02
C GLN A 1134 -15.07 -31.72 -48.89
#